data_AF-A0AAD7XP46-F1
#
_entry.id   AF-A0AAD7XP46-F1
#
_cell.length_a   1.000
_cell.length_b   1.000
_cell.length_c   1.000
_cell.angle_alpha   90.00
_cell.angle_beta   90.00
_cell.angle_gamma   90.00
#
_symmetry.space_group_name_H-M   'P 1'
#
loop_
_entity.id
_entity.type
_entity.pdbx_description
1 polymer ?
#
loop_
_entity_poly.entity_id
_entity_poly.type
_entity_poly.pdbx_seq_one_letter_code
_entity_poly.pdbx_strand_id
1 'polypeptide(L)'
;MVCCWLSWSSLRGEKELEEVMLFWFGGRCDELQRSKWFARGAGRDLVDSEVRLRFGRLVERVSRRPPTPRTPREAVAVVVVLDQLARHAWRGGEDYERKCREANLKAVGAYEESFVKGRWDPLVELSPAQHVFCLLAARHAGDWKAALEGAISRQQNDASQARVVERFRRATERRCPTTTTTTCPTTTILEVAAFSPTAEAVASARRCAAFAALEAWARQEVVLREKNQMIAVVSLSGGVDSMVTARALGELREELGARVACAHVNYGNRPEAGLEAAYLREWCAAQKLPLVVLEMPEWLRRDRVPREEYELEARNRRFELYRSVAPAGVPVLLGHHRGDVEENCVSNVLRGASVLELAGMRREEVQHGVRVSRPLLGVAKADIYETARVLGVPYFKDTTPKWSTRGRLRDEVMPLLRDVYGAGCGRNLEKIARDSDALRDLAERTVFGPFRNAAVVDTGKLGTRLRARGFEDRGSFFWHVATRDLAHGLGVGRLGEGAVDLFLTRVRRDRPGWLELKKGWTTYLDPRGVAFFFRPCRSFRFRFGGEPPPEMIRVGERRRIGEWVVATMEEGDSVDHFEPKTLDDLFASGRVEYVLRVPDDDDDDEETRLVVTTTLRKYPPLRSLEALAPGGRLKYLVPILAPAQAAAAAAARMYVPPKTARAVRVTARFEPETTNTNDC
;
A
#
# COMPACT_ATOMS: atom_id res chain seq x y z
N MET A 1 65.38 17.18 -18.00
CA MET A 1 64.67 16.66 -19.20
C MET A 1 63.65 15.59 -18.80
N VAL A 2 62.63 15.95 -18.01
CA VAL A 2 61.45 15.09 -17.77
C VAL A 2 60.29 16.04 -17.49
N CYS A 3 59.49 16.34 -18.52
CA CYS A 3 58.13 16.91 -18.47
C CYS A 3 57.82 17.49 -19.86
N CYS A 4 57.08 16.76 -20.69
CA CYS A 4 56.15 17.31 -21.71
C CYS A 4 55.53 16.28 -22.68
N TRP A 5 55.76 14.97 -22.55
CA TRP A 5 55.28 14.00 -23.53
C TRP A 5 53.97 13.24 -23.20
N LEU A 6 53.29 13.54 -22.08
CA LEU A 6 52.12 12.75 -21.64
C LEU A 6 50.75 13.46 -21.65
N SER A 7 50.59 14.66 -22.23
CA SER A 7 49.30 15.37 -22.09
C SER A 7 48.58 15.76 -23.39
N TRP A 8 49.15 15.64 -24.58
CA TRP A 8 48.44 16.06 -25.81
C TRP A 8 47.75 14.94 -26.59
N SER A 9 48.23 13.70 -26.50
CA SER A 9 47.65 12.54 -27.20
C SER A 9 46.45 11.92 -26.45
N SER A 10 46.45 11.90 -25.11
CA SER A 10 45.31 11.37 -24.33
C SER A 10 44.12 12.34 -24.32
N LEU A 11 44.37 13.66 -24.24
CA LEU A 11 43.32 14.70 -24.32
C LEU A 11 42.60 14.71 -25.67
N ARG A 12 43.29 14.33 -26.77
CA ARG A 12 42.68 14.24 -28.09
C ARG A 12 41.77 13.01 -28.20
N GLY A 13 42.17 11.88 -27.63
CA GLY A 13 41.37 10.65 -27.62
C GLY A 13 40.10 10.74 -26.75
N GLU A 14 40.18 11.39 -25.58
CA GLU A 14 39.03 11.60 -24.69
C GLU A 14 37.96 12.49 -25.35
N LYS A 15 38.36 13.59 -26.01
CA LYS A 15 37.45 14.47 -26.74
C LYS A 15 36.76 13.78 -27.93
N GLU A 16 37.48 12.92 -28.66
CA GLU A 16 36.94 12.20 -29.82
C GLU A 16 35.89 11.15 -29.41
N LEU A 17 36.09 10.44 -28.28
CA LEU A 17 35.11 9.48 -27.76
C LEU A 17 33.87 10.18 -27.15
N GLU A 18 34.07 11.32 -26.52
CA GLU A 18 32.95 12.16 -26.05
C GLU A 18 32.12 12.69 -27.22
N GLU A 19 32.77 13.08 -28.32
CA GLU A 19 32.09 13.49 -29.55
C GLU A 19 31.27 12.34 -30.16
N VAL A 20 31.77 11.09 -30.11
CA VAL A 20 30.98 9.91 -30.51
C VAL A 20 29.74 9.76 -29.64
N MET A 21 29.87 9.92 -28.32
CA MET A 21 28.73 9.82 -27.40
C MET A 21 27.68 10.90 -27.67
N LEU A 22 28.12 12.14 -27.90
CA LEU A 22 27.23 13.24 -28.24
C LEU A 22 26.59 13.03 -29.63
N PHE A 23 27.35 12.55 -30.61
CA PHE A 23 26.83 12.31 -31.95
C PHE A 23 25.80 11.17 -31.99
N TRP A 24 26.09 10.06 -31.30
CA TRP A 24 25.28 8.85 -31.40
C TRP A 24 24.10 8.83 -30.42
N PHE A 25 24.25 9.44 -29.24
CA PHE A 25 23.24 9.44 -28.18
C PHE A 25 22.74 10.84 -27.79
N GLY A 26 23.36 11.93 -28.28
CA GLY A 26 22.91 13.29 -28.00
C GLY A 26 21.67 13.65 -28.82
N GLY A 27 20.53 13.73 -28.14
CA GLY A 27 19.24 14.08 -28.75
C GLY A 27 18.09 13.25 -28.21
N ARG A 28 16.87 13.48 -28.70
CA ARG A 28 15.69 12.69 -28.32
C ARG A 28 15.72 11.32 -28.99
N CYS A 29 15.42 10.27 -28.22
CA CYS A 29 15.47 8.88 -28.68
C CYS A 29 14.64 8.60 -29.95
N ASP A 30 13.41 9.15 -30.04
CA ASP A 30 12.55 8.97 -31.22
C ASP A 30 13.10 9.61 -32.50
N GLU A 31 13.85 10.70 -32.34
CA GLU A 31 14.48 11.43 -33.44
C GLU A 31 15.73 10.69 -33.93
N LEU A 32 16.57 10.23 -33.00
CA LEU A 32 17.75 9.42 -33.28
C LEU A 32 17.39 8.09 -33.95
N GLN A 33 16.27 7.47 -33.56
CA GLN A 33 15.78 6.24 -34.20
C GLN A 33 15.46 6.43 -35.69
N ARG A 34 14.85 7.56 -36.05
CA ARG A 34 14.44 7.85 -37.45
C ARG A 34 15.60 8.34 -38.29
N SER A 35 16.45 9.18 -37.72
CA SER A 35 17.51 9.89 -38.44
C SER A 35 18.85 9.13 -38.48
N LYS A 36 19.18 8.34 -37.45
CA LYS A 36 20.51 7.72 -37.30
C LYS A 36 20.46 6.20 -37.11
N TRP A 37 19.96 5.73 -35.97
CA TRP A 37 20.09 4.33 -35.52
C TRP A 37 19.47 3.30 -36.47
N PHE A 38 18.36 3.67 -37.12
CA PHE A 38 17.64 2.77 -38.02
C PHE A 38 17.27 3.43 -39.35
N ALA A 39 18.07 4.42 -39.79
CA ALA A 39 17.85 5.11 -41.06
C ALA A 39 17.85 4.14 -42.26
N ARG A 40 17.00 4.42 -43.25
CA ARG A 40 16.82 3.63 -44.48
C ARG A 40 16.84 4.56 -45.70
N GLY A 41 17.22 4.02 -46.86
CA GLY A 41 17.29 4.77 -48.12
C GLY A 41 18.18 6.01 -47.99
N ALA A 42 17.74 7.15 -48.55
CA ALA A 42 18.47 8.41 -48.53
C ALA A 42 18.91 8.88 -47.13
N GLY A 43 18.12 8.57 -46.08
CA GLY A 43 18.52 8.88 -44.71
C GLY A 43 19.75 8.11 -44.23
N ARG A 44 19.94 6.87 -44.71
CA ARG A 44 21.11 6.06 -44.41
C ARG A 44 22.35 6.57 -45.14
N ASP A 45 22.19 6.99 -46.40
CA ASP A 45 23.29 7.50 -47.22
C ASP A 45 23.86 8.81 -46.65
N LEU A 46 22.99 9.64 -46.06
CA LEU A 46 23.39 10.82 -45.29
C LEU A 46 24.22 10.46 -44.06
N VAL A 47 23.78 9.47 -43.27
CA VAL A 47 24.53 9.01 -42.09
C VAL A 47 25.86 8.38 -42.50
N ASP A 48 25.90 7.59 -43.57
CA ASP A 48 27.14 7.00 -44.10
C ASP A 48 28.14 8.09 -44.49
N SER A 49 27.67 9.14 -45.17
CA SER A 49 28.50 10.27 -45.59
C SER A 49 29.02 11.07 -44.39
N GLU A 50 28.15 11.37 -43.41
CA GLU A 50 28.52 12.09 -42.20
C GLU A 50 29.52 11.30 -41.34
N VAL A 51 29.31 9.99 -41.17
CA VAL A 51 30.22 9.13 -40.42
C VAL A 51 31.58 8.99 -41.11
N ARG A 52 31.62 8.83 -42.45
CA ARG A 52 32.88 8.78 -43.20
C ARG A 52 33.67 10.08 -43.05
N LEU A 53 33.00 11.23 -43.18
CA LEU A 53 33.63 12.54 -43.08
C LEU A 53 34.16 12.83 -41.67
N ARG A 54 33.33 12.56 -40.65
CA ARG A 54 33.57 13.01 -39.27
C ARG A 54 34.34 11.99 -38.43
N PHE A 55 34.07 10.70 -38.61
CA PHE A 55 34.62 9.63 -37.75
C PHE A 55 35.46 8.59 -38.51
N GLY A 56 35.62 8.68 -39.83
CA GLY A 56 36.34 7.67 -40.62
C GLY A 56 37.78 7.40 -40.13
N ARG A 57 38.53 8.45 -39.78
CA ARG A 57 39.88 8.32 -39.20
C ARG A 57 39.86 7.69 -37.80
N LEU A 58 38.85 7.99 -36.99
CA LEU A 58 38.66 7.42 -35.67
C LEU A 58 38.36 5.92 -35.76
N VAL A 59 37.46 5.52 -36.65
CA VAL A 59 37.13 4.12 -36.94
C VAL A 59 38.39 3.34 -37.31
N GLU A 60 39.16 3.78 -38.30
CA GLU A 60 40.39 3.09 -38.72
C GLU A 60 41.41 2.93 -37.58
N ARG A 61 41.58 3.96 -36.75
CA ARG A 61 42.50 3.93 -35.60
C ARG A 61 42.02 2.98 -34.49
N VAL A 62 40.77 3.10 -34.07
CA VAL A 62 40.18 2.29 -32.98
C VAL A 62 40.04 0.82 -33.42
N SER A 63 39.66 0.56 -34.66
CA SER A 63 39.58 -0.79 -35.22
C SER A 63 40.94 -1.48 -35.32
N ARG A 64 42.04 -0.74 -35.52
CA ARG A 64 43.41 -1.30 -35.44
C ARG A 64 43.79 -1.62 -34.00
N ARG A 65 43.67 -0.63 -33.11
CA ARG A 65 44.04 -0.76 -31.69
C ARG A 65 43.00 -0.05 -30.81
N PRO A 66 42.05 -0.80 -30.21
CA PRO A 66 41.07 -0.22 -29.29
C PRO A 66 41.77 0.40 -28.07
N PRO A 67 41.40 1.61 -27.64
CA PRO A 67 41.90 2.17 -26.39
C PRO A 67 41.26 1.44 -25.20
N THR A 68 42.00 1.34 -24.09
CA THR A 68 41.44 0.86 -22.82
C THR A 68 40.54 1.95 -22.23
N PRO A 69 39.23 1.71 -22.06
CA PRO A 69 38.32 2.71 -21.52
C PRO A 69 38.62 3.04 -20.06
N ARG A 70 38.47 4.31 -19.67
CA ARG A 70 38.61 4.80 -18.29
C ARG A 70 37.27 5.11 -17.63
N THR A 71 36.21 5.24 -18.43
CA THR A 71 34.86 5.46 -17.95
C THR A 71 33.86 4.54 -18.66
N PRO A 72 32.67 4.31 -18.08
CA PRO A 72 31.62 3.52 -18.72
C PRO A 72 31.17 4.12 -20.06
N ARG A 73 31.16 5.45 -20.14
CA ARG A 73 30.81 6.19 -21.37
C ARG A 73 31.86 6.00 -22.46
N GLU A 74 33.14 5.99 -22.12
CA GLU A 74 34.21 5.67 -23.08
C GLU A 74 34.10 4.22 -23.56
N ALA A 75 33.75 3.28 -22.68
CA ALA A 75 33.57 1.88 -23.05
C ALA A 75 32.42 1.72 -24.07
N VAL A 76 31.29 2.39 -23.83
CA VAL A 76 30.19 2.46 -24.81
C VAL A 76 30.65 3.10 -26.11
N ALA A 77 31.38 4.20 -26.06
CA ALA A 77 31.87 4.89 -27.25
C ALA A 77 32.76 3.97 -28.11
N VAL A 78 33.68 3.24 -27.48
CA VAL A 78 34.54 2.26 -28.16
C VAL A 78 33.70 1.16 -28.82
N VAL A 79 32.70 0.62 -28.13
CA VAL A 79 31.80 -0.41 -28.69
C VAL A 79 31.00 0.15 -29.88
N VAL A 80 30.47 1.37 -29.78
CA VAL A 80 29.73 2.04 -30.86
C VAL A 80 30.62 2.34 -32.06
N VAL A 81 31.87 2.75 -31.86
CA VAL A 81 32.84 2.96 -32.95
C VAL A 81 33.08 1.65 -33.70
N LEU A 82 33.36 0.57 -32.96
CA LEU A 82 33.74 -0.73 -33.52
C LEU A 82 32.56 -1.48 -34.18
N ASP A 83 31.33 -1.28 -33.71
CA ASP A 83 30.15 -1.97 -34.26
C ASP A 83 29.32 -1.10 -35.19
N GLN A 84 28.90 0.10 -34.76
CA GLN A 84 27.95 0.91 -35.51
C GLN A 84 28.65 1.82 -36.53
N LEU A 85 29.59 2.66 -36.08
CA LEU A 85 30.26 3.62 -36.98
C LEU A 85 31.12 2.90 -38.02
N ALA A 86 31.77 1.80 -37.66
CA ALA A 86 32.50 0.93 -38.58
C ALA A 86 31.65 0.50 -39.79
N ARG A 87 30.39 0.11 -39.56
CA ARG A 87 29.48 -0.29 -40.64
C ARG A 87 29.12 0.87 -41.55
N HIS A 88 28.88 2.04 -41.00
CA HIS A 88 28.57 3.23 -41.80
C HIS A 88 29.81 3.70 -42.60
N ALA A 89 31.00 3.62 -41.99
CA ALA A 89 32.26 4.03 -42.62
C ALA A 89 32.65 3.14 -43.80
N TRP A 90 32.58 1.81 -43.63
CA TRP A 90 33.09 0.85 -44.62
C TRP A 90 32.05 0.34 -45.61
N ARG A 91 30.76 0.72 -45.48
CA ARG A 91 29.69 0.22 -46.36
C ARG A 91 30.02 0.48 -47.82
N GLY A 92 29.91 -0.57 -48.64
CA GLY A 92 30.16 -0.51 -50.09
C GLY A 92 31.62 -0.73 -50.52
N GLY A 93 32.55 -0.97 -49.57
CA GLY A 93 33.93 -1.36 -49.90
C GLY A 93 34.11 -2.87 -50.08
N GLU A 94 35.13 -3.28 -50.84
CA GLU A 94 35.43 -4.69 -51.17
C GLU A 94 35.63 -5.60 -49.94
N ASP A 95 36.11 -5.02 -48.83
CA ASP A 95 36.42 -5.73 -47.58
C ASP A 95 35.39 -5.52 -46.45
N TYR A 96 34.23 -4.96 -46.77
CA TYR A 96 33.23 -4.52 -45.78
C TYR A 96 32.90 -5.59 -44.73
N GLU A 97 32.53 -6.80 -45.18
CA GLU A 97 32.09 -7.89 -44.28
C GLU A 97 33.22 -8.36 -43.36
N ARG A 98 34.44 -8.54 -43.91
CA ARG A 98 35.61 -8.96 -43.15
C ARG A 98 35.97 -7.92 -42.08
N LYS A 99 36.10 -6.65 -42.47
CA LYS A 99 36.44 -5.56 -41.53
C LYS A 99 35.39 -5.40 -40.43
N CYS A 100 34.10 -5.46 -40.78
CA CYS A 100 33.03 -5.40 -39.79
C CYS A 100 33.09 -6.58 -38.82
N ARG A 101 33.34 -7.81 -39.29
CA ARG A 101 33.43 -8.98 -38.42
C ARG A 101 34.57 -8.88 -37.41
N GLU A 102 35.76 -8.49 -37.86
CA GLU A 102 36.92 -8.28 -36.98
C GLU A 102 36.67 -7.18 -35.95
N ALA A 103 36.04 -6.07 -36.37
CA ALA A 103 35.72 -4.98 -35.46
C ALA A 103 34.65 -5.39 -34.41
N ASN A 104 33.63 -6.16 -34.78
CA ASN A 104 32.63 -6.66 -33.83
C ASN A 104 33.25 -7.56 -32.75
N LEU A 105 34.19 -8.44 -33.11
CA LEU A 105 34.87 -9.29 -32.13
C LEU A 105 35.65 -8.46 -31.11
N LYS A 106 36.31 -7.38 -31.56
CA LYS A 106 36.97 -6.41 -30.68
C LYS A 106 35.98 -5.63 -29.83
N ALA A 107 34.80 -5.30 -30.37
CA ALA A 107 33.72 -4.65 -29.62
C ALA A 107 33.19 -5.55 -28.49
N VAL A 108 32.99 -6.84 -28.76
CA VAL A 108 32.61 -7.83 -27.75
C VAL A 108 33.69 -7.95 -26.68
N GLY A 109 34.97 -8.04 -27.08
CA GLY A 109 36.09 -8.06 -26.13
C GLY A 109 36.13 -6.82 -25.23
N ALA A 110 35.94 -5.62 -25.81
CA ALA A 110 35.90 -4.37 -25.05
C ALA A 110 34.71 -4.31 -24.07
N TYR A 111 33.54 -4.83 -24.48
CA TYR A 111 32.38 -4.95 -23.62
C TYR A 111 32.62 -5.94 -22.47
N GLU A 112 33.15 -7.13 -22.77
CA GLU A 112 33.45 -8.13 -21.75
C GLU A 112 34.48 -7.62 -20.74
N GLU A 113 35.57 -7.01 -21.20
CA GLU A 113 36.63 -6.50 -20.33
C GLU A 113 36.13 -5.37 -19.42
N SER A 114 35.25 -4.50 -19.93
CA SER A 114 34.76 -3.33 -19.19
C SER A 114 33.59 -3.65 -18.25
N PHE A 115 32.63 -4.47 -18.70
CA PHE A 115 31.32 -4.63 -18.04
C PHE A 115 31.04 -6.04 -17.51
N VAL A 116 31.76 -7.07 -17.99
CA VAL A 116 31.55 -8.47 -17.53
C VAL A 116 32.65 -8.90 -16.58
N LYS A 117 33.92 -8.69 -16.97
CA LYS A 117 35.13 -8.98 -16.19
C LYS A 117 35.59 -7.76 -15.37
N GLY A 118 35.08 -6.57 -15.69
CA GLY A 118 35.55 -5.28 -15.21
C GLY A 118 34.77 -4.66 -14.04
N ARG A 119 35.10 -3.38 -13.75
CA ARG A 119 34.76 -2.60 -12.54
C ARG A 119 33.39 -1.89 -12.57
N TRP A 120 32.60 -2.11 -13.62
CA TRP A 120 31.44 -1.27 -13.96
C TRP A 120 30.19 -2.10 -14.17
N ASP A 121 29.10 -1.72 -13.51
CA ASP A 121 27.82 -2.40 -13.65
C ASP A 121 27.02 -1.76 -14.81
N PRO A 122 26.86 -2.46 -15.95
CA PRO A 122 26.15 -1.92 -17.11
C PRO A 122 24.66 -1.67 -16.85
N LEU A 123 24.08 -2.15 -15.73
CA LEU A 123 22.70 -1.90 -15.33
C LEU A 123 22.53 -0.58 -14.55
N VAL A 124 23.60 -0.11 -13.91
CA VAL A 124 23.59 1.14 -13.11
C VAL A 124 24.18 2.30 -13.90
N GLU A 125 25.16 2.00 -14.75
CA GLU A 125 26.02 3.03 -15.34
C GLU A 125 25.63 3.42 -16.78
N LEU A 126 24.78 2.63 -17.44
CA LEU A 126 24.36 2.85 -18.82
C LEU A 126 22.88 3.19 -18.94
N SER A 127 22.55 4.06 -19.90
CA SER A 127 21.16 4.23 -20.33
C SER A 127 20.67 3.00 -21.13
N PRO A 128 19.35 2.76 -21.23
CA PRO A 128 18.82 1.60 -21.96
C PRO A 128 19.29 1.54 -23.43
N ALA A 129 19.36 2.68 -24.12
CA ALA A 129 19.90 2.73 -25.48
C ALA A 129 21.38 2.34 -25.52
N GLN A 130 22.21 2.88 -24.63
CA GLN A 130 23.65 2.56 -24.57
C GLN A 130 23.85 1.06 -24.31
N HIS A 131 23.05 0.49 -23.43
CA HIS A 131 23.05 -0.93 -23.12
C HIS A 131 22.68 -1.78 -24.35
N VAL A 132 21.61 -1.43 -25.07
CA VAL A 132 21.20 -2.12 -26.31
C VAL A 132 22.30 -2.06 -27.38
N PHE A 133 22.95 -0.91 -27.56
CA PHE A 133 24.04 -0.75 -28.53
C PHE A 133 25.29 -1.54 -28.16
N CYS A 134 25.54 -1.76 -26.86
CA CYS A 134 26.59 -2.68 -26.45
C CYS A 134 26.27 -4.14 -26.80
N LEU A 135 25.02 -4.55 -26.60
CA LEU A 135 24.58 -5.92 -26.94
C LEU A 135 24.45 -6.14 -28.46
N LEU A 136 24.27 -5.09 -29.25
CA LEU A 136 24.22 -5.17 -30.70
C LEU A 136 25.53 -5.72 -31.29
N ALA A 137 26.68 -5.36 -30.69
CA ALA A 137 27.98 -5.89 -31.09
C ALA A 137 28.07 -7.42 -30.94
N ALA A 138 27.59 -7.96 -29.81
CA ALA A 138 27.55 -9.40 -29.55
C ALA A 138 26.62 -10.14 -30.53
N ARG A 139 25.44 -9.57 -30.83
CA ARG A 139 24.53 -10.08 -31.85
C ARG A 139 25.21 -10.17 -33.22
N HIS A 140 25.98 -9.16 -33.59
CA HIS A 140 26.68 -9.14 -34.87
C HIS A 140 27.93 -10.02 -34.93
N ALA A 141 28.50 -10.39 -33.78
CA ALA A 141 29.63 -11.31 -33.68
C ALA A 141 29.22 -12.80 -33.73
N GLY A 142 27.97 -13.12 -33.36
CA GLY A 142 27.39 -14.47 -33.53
C GLY A 142 27.43 -15.37 -32.28
N ASP A 143 27.95 -14.90 -31.14
CA ASP A 143 28.02 -15.65 -29.88
C ASP A 143 27.21 -14.95 -28.79
N TRP A 144 25.92 -15.30 -28.68
CA TRP A 144 24.92 -14.41 -28.04
C TRP A 144 24.08 -15.04 -26.92
N LYS A 145 24.09 -16.37 -26.72
CA LYS A 145 23.11 -17.01 -25.82
C LYS A 145 23.30 -16.68 -24.34
N ALA A 146 24.52 -16.69 -23.82
CA ALA A 146 24.77 -16.49 -22.39
C ALA A 146 24.69 -15.01 -21.95
N ALA A 147 25.06 -14.06 -22.81
CA ALA A 147 25.07 -12.63 -22.49
C ALA A 147 23.68 -11.97 -22.61
N LEU A 148 22.82 -12.48 -23.51
CA LEU A 148 21.52 -11.88 -23.80
C LEU A 148 20.45 -12.25 -22.75
N GLU A 149 20.48 -13.48 -22.22
CA GLU A 149 19.53 -13.95 -21.19
C GLU A 149 19.75 -13.23 -19.84
N GLY A 150 21.00 -12.89 -19.50
CA GLY A 150 21.33 -12.12 -18.30
C GLY A 150 20.94 -10.63 -18.40
N ALA A 151 21.10 -10.02 -19.58
CA ALA A 151 20.87 -8.59 -19.78
C ALA A 151 19.41 -8.22 -20.08
N ILE A 152 18.67 -9.06 -20.82
CA ILE A 152 17.27 -8.79 -21.18
C ILE A 152 16.32 -9.02 -20.00
N SER A 153 16.69 -9.85 -19.01
CA SER A 153 15.76 -10.20 -17.93
C SER A 153 15.52 -9.09 -16.90
N ARG A 154 16.28 -7.97 -16.90
CA ARG A 154 16.22 -6.98 -15.81
C ARG A 154 16.27 -5.47 -16.14
N GLN A 155 15.83 -4.99 -17.31
CA GLN A 155 15.62 -3.53 -17.50
C GLN A 155 14.37 -3.17 -18.31
N GLN A 156 13.31 -2.73 -17.61
CA GLN A 156 12.17 -1.98 -18.18
C GLN A 156 11.78 -0.86 -17.20
N ASN A 157 12.63 0.15 -17.03
CA ASN A 157 12.32 1.34 -16.22
C ASN A 157 12.35 2.67 -17.00
N ASP A 158 12.33 2.63 -18.34
CA ASP A 158 12.11 3.85 -19.12
C ASP A 158 11.08 3.61 -20.23
N ALA A 159 9.87 4.16 -20.02
CA ALA A 159 8.75 4.04 -20.95
C ALA A 159 9.04 4.68 -22.32
N SER A 160 10.00 5.61 -22.40
CA SER A 160 10.44 6.21 -23.66
C SER A 160 11.33 5.27 -24.48
N GLN A 161 12.01 4.31 -23.83
CA GLN A 161 13.02 3.45 -24.47
C GLN A 161 12.61 1.97 -24.59
N ALA A 162 11.49 1.57 -24.00
CA ALA A 162 10.90 0.22 -24.15
C ALA A 162 10.69 -0.19 -25.61
N ARG A 163 10.42 0.78 -26.51
CA ARG A 163 10.24 0.54 -27.95
C ARG A 163 11.53 0.09 -28.65
N VAL A 164 12.70 0.59 -28.22
CA VAL A 164 14.01 0.21 -28.76
C VAL A 164 14.32 -1.23 -28.38
N VAL A 165 14.13 -1.56 -27.10
CA VAL A 165 14.36 -2.90 -26.53
C VAL A 165 13.45 -3.94 -27.20
N GLU A 166 12.15 -3.64 -27.34
CA GLU A 166 11.19 -4.57 -27.96
C GLU A 166 11.46 -4.76 -29.47
N ARG A 167 11.88 -3.73 -30.19
CA ARG A 167 12.32 -3.89 -31.59
C ARG A 167 13.59 -4.72 -31.70
N PHE A 168 14.55 -4.52 -30.80
CA PHE A 168 15.77 -5.33 -30.73
C PHE A 168 15.44 -6.80 -30.49
N ARG A 169 14.55 -7.09 -29.53
CA ARG A 169 14.04 -8.44 -29.25
C ARG A 169 13.45 -9.08 -30.51
N ARG A 170 12.45 -8.44 -31.13
CA ARG A 170 11.78 -8.95 -32.34
C ARG A 170 12.73 -9.14 -33.54
N ALA A 171 13.69 -8.24 -33.72
CA ALA A 171 14.65 -8.33 -34.81
C ALA A 171 15.66 -9.48 -34.60
N THR A 172 15.99 -9.78 -33.34
CA THR A 172 16.89 -10.87 -32.95
C THR A 172 16.18 -12.22 -33.06
N GLU A 173 14.94 -12.33 -32.57
CA GLU A 173 14.09 -13.52 -32.71
C GLU A 173 13.83 -13.91 -34.19
N ARG A 174 13.71 -12.93 -35.10
CA ARG A 174 13.46 -13.19 -36.54
C ARG A 174 14.65 -13.73 -37.33
N ARG A 175 15.88 -13.61 -36.83
CA ARG A 175 17.11 -13.89 -37.62
C ARG A 175 17.93 -15.09 -37.13
N CYS A 176 17.56 -15.72 -36.02
CA CYS A 176 18.19 -16.93 -35.51
C CYS A 176 17.16 -18.06 -35.30
N PRO A 177 16.82 -18.84 -36.34
CA PRO A 177 15.86 -19.94 -36.22
C PRO A 177 16.56 -21.25 -35.85
N THR A 178 16.78 -21.50 -34.57
CA THR A 178 17.01 -22.83 -33.93
C THR A 178 17.00 -22.58 -32.42
N THR A 179 16.14 -23.18 -31.59
CA THR A 179 15.66 -24.56 -31.53
C THR A 179 14.30 -24.55 -30.83
N THR A 180 13.42 -25.46 -31.22
CA THR A 180 12.10 -25.76 -30.66
C THR A 180 11.99 -25.51 -29.16
N THR A 181 11.27 -24.46 -28.77
CA THR A 181 10.64 -24.38 -27.45
C THR A 181 9.15 -24.34 -27.71
N THR A 182 8.46 -25.35 -27.18
CA THR A 182 7.01 -25.46 -27.17
C THR A 182 6.39 -24.09 -26.90
N THR A 183 5.62 -23.60 -27.86
CA THR A 183 4.91 -22.32 -27.76
C THR A 183 3.88 -22.40 -26.63
N CYS A 184 4.22 -21.82 -25.49
CA CYS A 184 3.27 -21.40 -24.47
C CYS A 184 3.05 -19.88 -24.65
N PRO A 185 1.81 -19.39 -24.84
CA PRO A 185 1.57 -17.96 -25.02
C PRO A 185 1.46 -17.27 -23.65
N THR A 186 2.59 -16.93 -23.03
CA THR A 186 2.61 -16.19 -21.74
C THR A 186 3.87 -15.31 -21.60
N THR A 187 3.85 -14.11 -22.18
CA THR A 187 4.83 -13.05 -21.91
C THR A 187 4.52 -12.28 -20.62
N THR A 188 4.39 -12.96 -19.47
CA THR A 188 4.16 -12.27 -18.18
C THR A 188 4.83 -12.92 -16.97
N ILE A 189 5.55 -14.03 -17.14
CA ILE A 189 6.29 -14.67 -16.05
C ILE A 189 7.77 -14.65 -16.44
N LEU A 190 8.63 -14.06 -15.61
CA LEU A 190 10.06 -14.33 -15.71
C LEU A 190 10.25 -15.76 -15.18
N GLU A 191 10.21 -16.74 -16.08
CA GLU A 191 10.82 -18.04 -15.78
C GLU A 191 12.32 -17.80 -15.61
N VAL A 192 12.80 -17.84 -14.36
CA VAL A 192 14.22 -17.94 -14.07
C VAL A 192 14.36 -19.06 -13.05
N ALA A 193 15.17 -20.04 -13.41
CA ALA A 193 15.40 -21.29 -12.71
C ALA A 193 15.58 -21.11 -11.19
N ALA A 194 15.15 -22.12 -10.42
CA ALA A 194 15.30 -22.20 -8.99
C ALA A 194 16.78 -22.05 -8.57
N PHE A 195 17.22 -20.81 -8.35
CA PHE A 195 18.52 -20.54 -7.75
C PHE A 195 18.38 -20.79 -6.25
N SER A 196 18.93 -21.92 -5.78
CA SER A 196 19.21 -22.08 -4.36
C SER A 196 20.53 -21.37 -4.08
N PRO A 197 20.55 -20.26 -3.33
CA PRO A 197 21.78 -19.54 -3.03
C PRO A 197 22.76 -20.44 -2.28
N THR A 198 24.04 -20.38 -2.65
CA THR A 198 25.12 -21.02 -1.90
C THR A 198 25.24 -20.38 -0.50
N ALA A 199 25.84 -21.08 0.46
CA ALA A 199 26.10 -20.51 1.79
C ALA A 199 26.92 -19.19 1.70
N GLU A 200 27.78 -19.08 0.69
CA GLU A 200 28.54 -17.86 0.37
C GLU A 200 27.64 -16.71 -0.09
N ALA A 201 26.59 -16.99 -0.87
CA ALA A 201 25.62 -16.00 -1.30
C ALA A 201 24.81 -15.46 -0.10
N VAL A 202 24.42 -16.31 0.85
CA VAL A 202 23.76 -15.89 2.09
C VAL A 202 24.71 -15.04 2.96
N ALA A 203 25.98 -15.44 3.09
CA ALA A 203 26.99 -14.65 3.79
C ALA A 203 27.24 -13.28 3.13
N SER A 204 27.19 -13.23 1.78
CA SER A 204 27.27 -11.98 1.03
C SER A 204 26.05 -11.10 1.23
N ALA A 205 24.85 -11.69 1.26
CA ALA A 205 23.60 -10.97 1.43
C ALA A 205 23.53 -10.20 2.75
N ARG A 206 24.15 -10.69 3.82
CA ARG A 206 24.23 -9.99 5.12
C ARG A 206 24.90 -8.61 5.04
N ARG A 207 25.74 -8.38 4.04
CA ARG A 207 26.35 -7.06 3.78
C ARG A 207 25.41 -6.10 3.05
N CYS A 208 24.33 -6.60 2.45
CA CYS A 208 23.33 -5.78 1.79
C CYS A 208 22.45 -5.08 2.84
N ALA A 209 22.18 -3.79 2.64
CA ALA A 209 21.45 -2.99 3.61
C ALA A 209 20.03 -3.52 3.92
N ALA A 210 19.34 -4.10 2.93
CA ALA A 210 18.01 -4.66 3.13
C ALA A 210 18.03 -5.91 4.02
N PHE A 211 18.99 -6.83 3.80
CA PHE A 211 19.15 -8.00 4.66
C PHE A 211 19.55 -7.59 6.07
N ALA A 212 20.52 -6.69 6.22
CA ALA A 212 20.96 -6.21 7.52
C ALA A 212 19.82 -5.55 8.32
N ALA A 213 18.96 -4.77 7.66
CA ALA A 213 17.79 -4.17 8.29
C ALA A 213 16.77 -5.22 8.77
N LEU A 214 16.54 -6.26 7.97
CA LEU A 214 15.65 -7.38 8.32
C LEU A 214 16.22 -8.24 9.44
N GLU A 215 17.54 -8.49 9.42
CA GLU A 215 18.24 -9.23 10.46
C GLU A 215 18.20 -8.49 11.79
N ALA A 216 18.54 -7.19 11.80
CA ALA A 216 18.49 -6.37 12.99
C ALA A 216 17.08 -6.34 13.60
N TRP A 217 16.06 -6.24 12.75
CA TRP A 217 14.66 -6.31 13.17
C TRP A 217 14.29 -7.69 13.74
N ALA A 218 14.66 -8.78 13.07
CA ALA A 218 14.32 -10.14 13.50
C ALA A 218 14.96 -10.48 14.85
N ARG A 219 16.22 -10.07 15.06
CA ARG A 219 16.91 -10.24 16.35
C ARG A 219 16.22 -9.49 17.49
N GLN A 220 15.67 -8.31 17.24
CA GLN A 220 14.88 -7.57 18.23
C GLN A 220 13.57 -8.29 18.56
N GLU A 221 12.88 -8.84 17.56
CA GLU A 221 11.61 -9.54 17.77
C GLU A 221 11.75 -10.87 18.50
N VAL A 222 12.83 -11.62 18.26
CA VAL A 222 13.06 -12.93 18.89
C VAL A 222 13.27 -12.82 20.39
N VAL A 223 13.87 -11.72 20.87
CA VAL A 223 14.06 -11.47 22.32
C VAL A 223 12.72 -11.42 23.08
N LEU A 224 11.64 -11.04 22.40
CA LEU A 224 10.31 -10.94 22.98
C LEU A 224 9.55 -12.28 22.99
N ARG A 225 10.15 -13.37 22.52
CA ARG A 225 9.45 -14.63 22.25
C ARG A 225 10.20 -15.85 22.77
N GLU A 226 9.44 -16.91 23.03
CA GLU A 226 10.02 -18.21 23.33
C GLU A 226 10.58 -18.85 22.06
N LYS A 227 11.48 -19.81 22.24
CA LYS A 227 12.04 -20.59 21.13
C LYS A 227 10.92 -21.26 20.32
N ASN A 228 11.12 -21.28 19.02
CA ASN A 228 10.24 -21.87 18.01
C ASN A 228 8.86 -21.21 17.88
N GLN A 229 8.67 -20.02 18.46
CA GLN A 229 7.46 -19.22 18.23
C GLN A 229 7.53 -18.48 16.90
N MET A 230 6.34 -18.14 16.37
CA MET A 230 6.24 -17.30 15.19
C MET A 230 6.67 -15.88 15.52
N ILE A 231 7.60 -15.32 14.74
CA ILE A 231 8.09 -13.94 14.92
C ILE A 231 7.50 -12.97 13.92
N ALA A 232 6.99 -13.46 12.78
CA ALA A 232 6.56 -12.62 11.68
C ALA A 232 5.54 -13.33 10.77
N VAL A 233 4.61 -12.53 10.25
CA VAL A 233 3.85 -12.87 9.04
C VAL A 233 4.21 -11.87 7.94
N VAL A 234 4.75 -12.32 6.81
CA VAL A 234 5.07 -11.45 5.67
C VAL A 234 3.84 -11.29 4.78
N SER A 235 3.41 -10.05 4.54
CA SER A 235 2.41 -9.76 3.50
C SER A 235 3.05 -9.91 2.12
N LEU A 236 2.85 -11.07 1.51
CA LEU A 236 3.49 -11.48 0.28
C LEU A 236 2.69 -11.01 -0.93
N SER A 237 3.19 -10.00 -1.64
CA SER A 237 2.53 -9.46 -2.85
C SER A 237 3.05 -10.09 -4.15
N GLY A 238 4.20 -10.76 -4.09
CA GLY A 238 4.96 -11.23 -5.25
C GLY A 238 5.90 -10.18 -5.86
N GLY A 239 5.81 -8.91 -5.44
CA GLY A 239 6.80 -7.89 -5.77
C GLY A 239 8.11 -8.08 -4.99
N VAL A 240 9.19 -7.50 -5.52
CA VAL A 240 10.57 -7.67 -5.02
C VAL A 240 10.71 -7.44 -3.52
N ASP A 241 10.06 -6.41 -2.98
CA ASP A 241 10.21 -6.03 -1.56
C ASP A 241 9.69 -7.13 -0.63
N SER A 242 8.52 -7.66 -0.94
CA SER A 242 7.90 -8.73 -0.15
C SER A 242 8.61 -10.07 -0.33
N MET A 243 9.09 -10.37 -1.53
CA MET A 243 9.83 -11.62 -1.82
C MET A 243 11.19 -11.63 -1.11
N VAL A 244 11.93 -10.52 -1.12
CA VAL A 244 13.19 -10.36 -0.38
C VAL A 244 12.95 -10.48 1.12
N THR A 245 11.90 -9.85 1.63
CA THR A 245 11.52 -9.93 3.06
C THR A 245 11.26 -11.38 3.47
N ALA A 246 10.45 -12.11 2.72
CA ALA A 246 10.15 -13.52 2.99
C ALA A 246 11.41 -14.40 2.91
N ARG A 247 12.26 -14.19 1.90
CA ARG A 247 13.48 -14.98 1.73
C ARG A 247 14.47 -14.75 2.87
N ALA A 248 14.81 -13.49 3.18
CA ALA A 248 15.80 -13.16 4.19
C ALA A 248 15.38 -13.66 5.59
N LEU A 249 14.10 -13.51 5.95
CA LEU A 249 13.59 -14.06 7.21
C LEU A 249 13.53 -15.60 7.22
N GLY A 250 13.28 -16.21 6.05
CA GLY A 250 13.36 -17.66 5.88
C GLY A 250 14.76 -18.22 6.15
N GLU A 251 15.81 -17.51 5.73
CA GLU A 251 17.23 -17.87 6.01
C GLU A 251 17.56 -17.74 7.50
N LEU A 252 17.04 -16.70 8.15
CA LEU A 252 17.32 -16.43 9.56
C LEU A 252 16.54 -17.33 10.53
N ARG A 253 15.48 -17.99 10.07
CA ARG A 253 14.54 -18.72 10.95
C ARG A 253 15.23 -19.80 11.79
N GLU A 254 16.15 -20.56 11.19
CA GLU A 254 16.80 -21.71 11.85
C GLU A 254 17.84 -21.22 12.85
N GLU A 255 18.63 -20.21 12.47
CA GLU A 255 19.60 -19.55 13.35
C GLU A 255 18.90 -18.92 14.58
N LEU A 256 17.76 -18.28 14.36
CA LEU A 256 17.01 -17.60 15.42
C LEU A 256 16.10 -18.55 16.21
N GLY A 257 15.98 -19.81 15.79
CA GLY A 257 15.01 -20.75 16.34
C GLY A 257 13.60 -20.20 16.31
N ALA A 258 13.17 -19.62 15.18
CA ALA A 258 11.91 -18.89 15.04
C ALA A 258 11.09 -19.41 13.85
N ARG A 259 9.78 -19.12 13.86
CA ARG A 259 8.87 -19.43 12.73
C ARG A 259 8.48 -18.16 11.99
N VAL A 260 8.37 -18.26 10.67
CA VAL A 260 7.92 -17.18 9.78
C VAL A 260 6.85 -17.75 8.86
N ALA A 261 5.76 -17.01 8.68
CA ALA A 261 4.71 -17.35 7.73
C ALA A 261 4.50 -16.23 6.71
N CYS A 262 3.75 -16.51 5.65
CA CYS A 262 3.39 -15.58 4.59
C CYS A 262 1.86 -15.51 4.47
N ALA A 263 1.37 -14.34 4.07
CA ALA A 263 -0.04 -14.09 3.77
C ALA A 263 -0.14 -13.36 2.43
N HIS A 264 -0.91 -13.90 1.48
CA HIS A 264 -1.15 -13.29 0.18
C HIS A 264 -2.63 -12.97 0.00
N VAL A 265 -2.92 -11.82 -0.62
CA VAL A 265 -4.28 -11.45 -1.03
C VAL A 265 -4.32 -11.44 -2.55
N ASN A 266 -5.03 -12.40 -3.13
CA ASN A 266 -5.32 -12.41 -4.55
C ASN A 266 -6.57 -11.55 -4.82
N TYR A 267 -6.35 -10.36 -5.36
CA TYR A 267 -7.45 -9.44 -5.66
C TYR A 267 -8.26 -9.81 -6.91
N GLY A 268 -7.78 -10.73 -7.77
CA GLY A 268 -8.51 -11.13 -8.97
C GLY A 268 -8.83 -10.01 -9.97
N ASN A 269 -8.09 -8.89 -9.92
CA ASN A 269 -8.29 -7.73 -10.81
C ASN A 269 -7.57 -7.85 -12.16
N ARG A 270 -6.72 -8.87 -12.32
CA ARG A 270 -5.89 -9.09 -13.51
C ARG A 270 -6.00 -10.56 -13.92
N PRO A 271 -5.97 -10.89 -15.22
CA PRO A 271 -5.99 -12.28 -15.68
C PRO A 271 -4.86 -13.12 -15.08
N GLU A 272 -3.69 -12.53 -14.84
CA GLU A 272 -2.51 -13.22 -14.34
C GLU A 272 -2.55 -13.47 -12.83
N ALA A 273 -3.48 -12.87 -12.09
CA ALA A 273 -3.48 -12.90 -10.63
C ALA A 273 -3.61 -14.32 -10.04
N GLY A 274 -4.37 -15.19 -10.71
CA GLY A 274 -4.47 -16.61 -10.35
C GLY A 274 -3.16 -17.37 -10.53
N LEU A 275 -2.44 -17.11 -11.63
CA LEU A 275 -1.13 -17.70 -11.91
C LEU A 275 -0.07 -17.19 -10.93
N GLU A 276 -0.08 -15.89 -10.63
CA GLU A 276 0.78 -15.29 -9.60
C GLU A 276 0.57 -15.96 -8.24
N ALA A 277 -0.69 -16.16 -7.81
CA ALA A 277 -1.00 -16.85 -6.56
C ALA A 277 -0.55 -18.32 -6.54
N ALA A 278 -0.70 -19.05 -7.65
CA ALA A 278 -0.21 -20.43 -7.79
C ALA A 278 1.32 -20.51 -7.65
N TYR A 279 2.04 -19.64 -8.36
CA TYR A 279 3.50 -19.56 -8.26
C TYR A 279 3.97 -19.24 -6.83
N LEU A 280 3.31 -18.30 -6.14
CA LEU A 280 3.67 -17.98 -4.76
C LEU A 280 3.46 -19.16 -3.80
N ARG A 281 2.45 -20.01 -4.02
CA ARG A 281 2.25 -21.25 -3.24
C ARG A 281 3.43 -22.21 -3.44
N GLU A 282 3.80 -22.47 -4.68
CA GLU A 282 4.94 -23.34 -5.02
C GLU A 282 6.26 -22.81 -4.47
N TRP A 283 6.52 -21.51 -4.65
CA TRP A 283 7.72 -20.87 -4.14
C TRP A 283 7.80 -20.94 -2.62
N CYS A 284 6.72 -20.60 -1.91
CA CYS A 284 6.69 -20.66 -0.44
C CYS A 284 6.90 -22.09 0.08
N ALA A 285 6.28 -23.09 -0.57
CA ALA A 285 6.48 -24.49 -0.24
C ALA A 285 7.95 -24.92 -0.38
N ALA A 286 8.59 -24.55 -1.49
CA ALA A 286 10.01 -24.81 -1.71
C ALA A 286 10.90 -24.14 -0.64
N GLN A 287 10.51 -22.96 -0.15
CA GLN A 287 11.23 -22.26 0.93
C GLN A 287 10.87 -22.73 2.34
N LYS A 288 9.97 -23.70 2.49
CA LYS A 288 9.42 -24.14 3.79
C LYS A 288 8.79 -22.98 4.58
N LEU A 289 8.11 -22.07 3.89
CA LEU A 289 7.37 -20.97 4.47
C LEU A 289 5.87 -21.26 4.34
N PRO A 290 5.11 -21.41 5.44
CA PRO A 290 3.67 -21.53 5.37
C PRO A 290 3.05 -20.30 4.70
N LEU A 291 2.19 -20.51 3.70
CA LEU A 291 1.48 -19.44 3.00
C LEU A 291 -0.03 -19.61 3.15
N VAL A 292 -0.70 -18.55 3.60
CA VAL A 292 -2.16 -18.45 3.55
C VAL A 292 -2.55 -17.49 2.44
N VAL A 293 -3.46 -17.92 1.56
CA VAL A 293 -3.95 -17.11 0.43
C VAL A 293 -5.42 -16.79 0.65
N LEU A 294 -5.76 -15.50 0.63
CA LEU A 294 -7.13 -15.02 0.55
C LEU A 294 -7.47 -14.71 -0.90
N GLU A 295 -8.44 -15.44 -1.45
CA GLU A 295 -9.06 -15.14 -2.74
C GLU A 295 -10.16 -14.08 -2.53
N MET A 296 -10.07 -12.93 -3.20
CA MET A 296 -11.14 -11.94 -3.14
C MET A 296 -12.38 -12.45 -3.89
N PRO A 297 -13.59 -12.24 -3.34
CA PRO A 297 -14.81 -12.73 -3.97
C PRO A 297 -15.07 -12.00 -5.29
N GLU A 298 -15.68 -12.68 -6.25
CA GLU A 298 -15.83 -12.19 -7.63
C GLU A 298 -16.63 -10.88 -7.74
N TRP A 299 -17.55 -10.63 -6.80
CA TRP A 299 -18.33 -9.40 -6.76
C TRP A 299 -17.48 -8.18 -6.32
N LEU A 300 -16.36 -8.40 -5.62
CA LEU A 300 -15.47 -7.36 -5.12
C LEU A 300 -14.28 -7.15 -6.08
N ARG A 301 -14.59 -6.82 -7.33
CA ARG A 301 -13.59 -6.39 -8.34
C ARG A 301 -13.66 -4.88 -8.56
N ARG A 302 -12.53 -4.28 -8.94
CA ARG A 302 -12.40 -2.80 -9.13
C ARG A 302 -13.40 -2.19 -10.10
N ASP A 303 -13.88 -2.97 -11.06
CA ASP A 303 -14.82 -2.58 -12.13
C ASP A 303 -16.29 -2.90 -11.78
N ARG A 304 -16.56 -3.60 -10.67
CA ARG A 304 -17.90 -4.08 -10.31
C ARG A 304 -18.58 -3.31 -9.18
N VAL A 305 -17.81 -2.60 -8.36
CA VAL A 305 -18.33 -1.82 -7.23
C VAL A 305 -17.76 -0.40 -7.23
N PRO A 306 -18.44 0.57 -6.61
CA PRO A 306 -17.89 1.91 -6.41
C PRO A 306 -16.51 1.86 -5.76
N ARG A 307 -15.59 2.73 -6.21
CA ARG A 307 -14.18 2.70 -5.78
C ARG A 307 -14.01 2.78 -4.26
N GLU A 308 -14.77 3.65 -3.59
CA GLU A 308 -14.70 3.80 -2.13
C GLU A 308 -15.12 2.52 -1.40
N GLU A 309 -16.14 1.84 -1.91
CA GLU A 309 -16.62 0.57 -1.38
C GLU A 309 -15.60 -0.55 -1.61
N TYR A 310 -15.04 -0.62 -2.82
CA TYR A 310 -13.94 -1.53 -3.14
C TYR A 310 -12.76 -1.36 -2.17
N GLU A 311 -12.25 -0.13 -2.03
CA GLU A 311 -11.08 0.15 -1.19
C GLU A 311 -11.33 -0.17 0.28
N LEU A 312 -12.54 0.14 0.79
CA LEU A 312 -12.92 -0.15 2.17
C LEU A 312 -13.03 -1.66 2.42
N GLU A 313 -13.79 -2.38 1.59
CA GLU A 313 -14.07 -3.79 1.81
C GLU A 313 -12.84 -4.66 1.54
N ALA A 314 -12.06 -4.36 0.49
CA ALA A 314 -10.81 -5.04 0.21
C ALA A 314 -9.78 -4.81 1.32
N ARG A 315 -9.80 -3.63 1.96
CA ARG A 315 -8.98 -3.36 3.15
C ARG A 315 -9.45 -4.18 4.35
N ASN A 316 -10.74 -4.22 4.65
CA ASN A 316 -11.28 -4.97 5.79
C ASN A 316 -10.90 -6.45 5.70
N ARG A 317 -11.16 -7.07 4.54
CA ARG A 317 -10.83 -8.47 4.26
C ARG A 317 -9.33 -8.77 4.35
N ARG A 318 -8.48 -7.85 3.89
CA ARG A 318 -7.03 -7.99 4.08
C ARG A 318 -6.64 -7.98 5.56
N PHE A 319 -7.23 -7.11 6.37
CA PHE A 319 -6.96 -7.06 7.81
C PHE A 319 -7.62 -8.22 8.57
N GLU A 320 -8.71 -8.79 8.08
CA GLU A 320 -9.26 -10.07 8.56
C GLU A 320 -8.30 -11.22 8.33
N LEU A 321 -7.75 -11.35 7.12
CA LEU A 321 -6.69 -12.32 6.83
C LEU A 321 -5.50 -12.11 7.79
N TYR A 322 -5.03 -10.88 7.94
CA TYR A 322 -3.91 -10.60 8.84
C TYR A 322 -4.20 -11.01 10.28
N ARG A 323 -5.42 -10.79 10.80
CA ARG A 323 -5.81 -11.22 12.15
C ARG A 323 -5.94 -12.74 12.28
N SER A 324 -6.37 -13.43 11.23
CA SER A 324 -6.51 -14.89 11.28
C SER A 324 -5.16 -15.62 11.24
N VAL A 325 -4.15 -15.02 10.59
CA VAL A 325 -2.84 -15.65 10.39
C VAL A 325 -1.76 -15.18 11.36
N ALA A 326 -1.90 -13.99 11.95
CA ALA A 326 -0.94 -13.44 12.91
C ALA A 326 -1.45 -13.64 14.34
N PRO A 327 -0.84 -14.53 15.14
CA PRO A 327 -1.16 -14.64 16.56
C PRO A 327 -0.98 -13.30 17.31
N ALA A 328 -1.58 -13.17 18.48
CA ALA A 328 -1.50 -11.96 19.29
C ALA A 328 -0.04 -11.52 19.50
N GLY A 329 0.25 -10.25 19.22
CA GLY A 329 1.60 -9.67 19.32
C GLY A 329 2.55 -10.01 18.17
N VAL A 330 2.17 -10.88 17.22
CA VAL A 330 2.95 -11.17 16.00
C VAL A 330 2.74 -10.05 14.98
N PRO A 331 3.80 -9.38 14.52
CA PRO A 331 3.68 -8.35 13.50
C PRO A 331 3.47 -8.92 12.10
N VAL A 332 2.65 -8.22 11.32
CA VAL A 332 2.57 -8.38 9.87
C VAL A 332 3.53 -7.41 9.19
N LEU A 333 4.43 -7.95 8.37
CA LEU A 333 5.47 -7.17 7.69
C LEU A 333 4.99 -6.74 6.31
N LEU A 334 5.15 -5.45 6.03
CA LEU A 334 4.90 -4.86 4.72
C LEU A 334 6.22 -4.41 4.08
N GLY A 335 6.40 -4.69 2.80
CA GLY A 335 7.60 -4.36 2.02
C GLY A 335 7.68 -2.88 1.61
N HIS A 336 7.38 -1.96 2.51
CA HIS A 336 7.52 -0.53 2.25
C HIS A 336 8.97 -0.08 2.45
N HIS A 337 9.45 0.77 1.53
CA HIS A 337 10.84 1.21 1.48
C HIS A 337 10.98 2.73 1.44
N ARG A 338 12.22 3.25 1.45
CA ARG A 338 12.50 4.69 1.50
C ARG A 338 11.78 5.49 0.41
N GLY A 339 11.80 5.00 -0.83
CA GLY A 339 11.08 5.64 -1.95
C GLY A 339 9.57 5.78 -1.72
N ASP A 340 8.94 4.89 -0.95
CA ASP A 340 7.51 5.03 -0.62
C ASP A 340 7.27 6.16 0.39
N VAL A 341 8.22 6.40 1.30
CA VAL A 341 8.18 7.54 2.23
C VAL A 341 8.32 8.86 1.47
N GLU A 342 9.23 8.91 0.49
CA GLU A 342 9.41 10.07 -0.38
C GLU A 342 8.10 10.38 -1.14
N GLU A 343 7.50 9.37 -1.76
CA GLU A 343 6.19 9.47 -2.41
C GLU A 343 5.12 9.98 -1.45
N ASN A 344 5.01 9.38 -0.26
CA ASN A 344 4.01 9.78 0.72
C ASN A 344 4.21 11.21 1.21
N CYS A 345 5.46 11.64 1.45
CA CYS A 345 5.75 12.99 1.91
C CYS A 345 5.22 14.02 0.91
N VAL A 346 5.54 13.87 -0.37
CA VAL A 346 5.04 14.76 -1.43
C VAL A 346 3.51 14.71 -1.50
N SER A 347 2.95 13.49 -1.47
CA SER A 347 1.51 13.29 -1.57
C SER A 347 0.74 13.88 -0.38
N ASN A 348 1.31 13.84 0.82
CA ASN A 348 0.71 14.35 2.05
C ASN A 348 0.81 15.86 2.14
N VAL A 349 1.93 16.45 1.74
CA VAL A 349 2.07 17.91 1.61
C VAL A 349 1.02 18.46 0.64
N LEU A 350 0.88 17.87 -0.55
CA LEU A 350 -0.07 18.34 -1.56
C LEU A 350 -1.55 18.13 -1.17
N ARG A 351 -1.83 17.23 -0.23
CA ARG A 351 -3.19 17.02 0.33
C ARG A 351 -3.48 17.87 1.57
N GLY A 352 -2.54 18.70 2.03
CA GLY A 352 -2.71 19.46 3.27
C GLY A 352 -2.75 18.55 4.51
N ALA A 353 -1.95 17.49 4.53
CA ALA A 353 -1.75 16.69 5.74
C ALA A 353 -1.07 17.51 6.84
N SER A 354 -1.27 17.10 8.10
CA SER A 354 -0.61 17.73 9.23
C SER A 354 0.91 17.56 9.14
N VAL A 355 1.66 18.54 9.66
CA VAL A 355 3.11 18.47 9.83
C VAL A 355 3.58 17.30 10.70
N LEU A 356 2.66 16.67 11.45
CA LEU A 356 2.91 15.47 12.26
C LEU A 356 2.67 14.16 11.48
N GLU A 357 2.32 14.23 10.20
CA GLU A 357 1.90 13.07 9.39
C GLU A 357 2.52 13.05 8.00
N LEU A 358 3.60 13.78 7.77
CA LEU A 358 4.18 13.88 6.43
C LEU A 358 4.70 12.53 5.93
N ALA A 359 5.35 11.73 6.79
CA ALA A 359 5.79 10.38 6.44
C ALA A 359 4.62 9.46 6.03
N GLY A 360 3.45 9.63 6.65
CA GLY A 360 2.23 8.85 6.40
C GLY A 360 2.31 7.36 6.78
N MET A 361 3.46 6.86 7.22
CA MET A 361 3.67 5.47 7.66
C MET A 361 4.78 5.42 8.69
N ARG A 362 4.61 4.55 9.69
CA ARG A 362 5.61 4.31 10.73
C ARG A 362 6.27 2.95 10.56
N ARG A 363 7.47 2.82 11.14
CA ARG A 363 8.19 1.55 11.20
C ARG A 363 7.39 0.48 11.95
N GLU A 364 6.74 0.86 13.04
CA GLU A 364 5.87 0.01 13.86
C GLU A 364 4.58 0.77 14.15
N GLU A 365 3.44 0.12 14.02
CA GLU A 365 2.13 0.67 14.44
C GLU A 365 1.06 -0.42 14.55
N VAL A 366 -0.03 -0.13 15.25
CA VAL A 366 -1.22 -1.00 15.25
C VAL A 366 -2.26 -0.42 14.31
N GLN A 367 -2.67 -1.20 13.30
CA GLN A 367 -3.74 -0.87 12.38
C GLN A 367 -4.84 -1.93 12.45
N HIS A 368 -6.09 -1.53 12.70
CA HIS A 368 -7.24 -2.45 12.76
C HIS A 368 -7.00 -3.67 13.68
N GLY A 369 -6.36 -3.44 14.82
CA GLY A 369 -6.00 -4.49 15.78
C GLY A 369 -4.82 -5.37 15.37
N VAL A 370 -4.18 -5.12 14.22
CA VAL A 370 -3.01 -5.84 13.73
C VAL A 370 -1.75 -5.00 13.96
N ARG A 371 -0.73 -5.59 14.58
CA ARG A 371 0.60 -4.98 14.65
C ARG A 371 1.24 -5.05 13.25
N VAL A 372 1.57 -3.90 12.67
CA VAL A 372 2.18 -3.77 11.35
C VAL A 372 3.62 -3.28 11.53
N SER A 373 4.56 -3.98 10.88
CA SER A 373 5.97 -3.61 10.84
C SER A 373 6.44 -3.34 9.42
N ARG A 374 7.35 -2.37 9.26
CA ARG A 374 7.98 -1.99 7.98
C ARG A 374 9.50 -1.90 8.15
N PRO A 375 10.23 -3.03 8.27
CA PRO A 375 11.66 -3.01 8.54
C PRO A 375 12.49 -2.29 7.45
N LEU A 376 12.00 -2.30 6.21
CA LEU A 376 12.68 -1.72 5.05
C LEU A 376 12.42 -0.23 4.85
N LEU A 377 11.66 0.44 5.75
CA LEU A 377 11.19 1.82 5.53
C LEU A 377 12.31 2.85 5.30
N GLY A 378 13.50 2.61 5.87
CA GLY A 378 14.70 3.44 5.66
C GLY A 378 15.66 2.94 4.58
N VAL A 379 15.34 1.83 3.91
CA VAL A 379 16.21 1.14 2.94
C VAL A 379 15.93 1.64 1.52
N ALA A 380 16.97 1.86 0.72
CA ALA A 380 16.82 2.27 -0.66
C ALA A 380 16.28 1.11 -1.52
N LYS A 381 15.50 1.44 -2.55
CA LYS A 381 15.00 0.42 -3.48
C LYS A 381 16.13 -0.35 -4.19
N ALA A 382 17.25 0.32 -4.48
CA ALA A 382 18.44 -0.30 -5.07
C ALA A 382 19.01 -1.41 -4.17
N ASP A 383 19.07 -1.21 -2.86
CA ASP A 383 19.60 -2.21 -1.91
C ASP A 383 18.71 -3.45 -1.83
N ILE A 384 17.39 -3.28 -2.03
CA ILE A 384 16.44 -4.38 -2.09
C ILE A 384 16.66 -5.21 -3.36
N TYR A 385 16.85 -4.56 -4.52
CA TYR A 385 17.20 -5.26 -5.76
C TYR A 385 18.54 -5.98 -5.67
N GLU A 386 19.54 -5.38 -5.04
CA GLU A 386 20.84 -6.02 -4.83
C GLU A 386 20.71 -7.26 -3.93
N THR A 387 19.94 -7.16 -2.85
CA THR A 387 19.64 -8.31 -1.99
C THR A 387 18.90 -9.41 -2.76
N ALA A 388 17.93 -9.05 -3.60
CA ALA A 388 17.23 -10.01 -4.45
C ALA A 388 18.17 -10.70 -5.44
N ARG A 389 19.14 -9.96 -6.01
CA ARG A 389 20.15 -10.50 -6.92
C ARG A 389 21.07 -11.49 -6.21
N VAL A 390 21.63 -11.09 -5.07
CA VAL A 390 22.56 -11.92 -4.29
C VAL A 390 21.89 -13.20 -3.80
N LEU A 391 20.63 -13.13 -3.35
CA LEU A 391 19.87 -14.29 -2.88
C LEU A 391 19.17 -15.07 -4.00
N GLY A 392 19.25 -14.62 -5.26
CA GLY A 392 18.53 -15.19 -6.40
C GLY A 392 17.01 -15.25 -6.22
N VAL A 393 16.43 -14.22 -5.61
CA VAL A 393 14.99 -14.14 -5.33
C VAL A 393 14.21 -13.81 -6.61
N PRO A 394 13.27 -14.65 -7.04
CA PRO A 394 12.36 -14.32 -8.12
C PRO A 394 11.27 -13.34 -7.64
N TYR A 395 10.78 -12.50 -8.55
CA TYR A 395 9.69 -11.55 -8.25
C TYR A 395 8.93 -11.15 -9.51
N PHE A 396 7.67 -10.78 -9.34
CA PHE A 396 6.84 -10.22 -10.41
C PHE A 396 7.18 -8.74 -10.63
N LYS A 397 6.95 -8.27 -11.86
CA LYS A 397 7.16 -6.86 -12.21
C LYS A 397 6.17 -5.97 -11.46
N ASP A 398 6.56 -4.71 -11.23
CA ASP A 398 5.66 -3.72 -10.66
C ASP A 398 4.48 -3.51 -11.61
N THR A 399 3.28 -3.78 -11.09
CA THR A 399 2.02 -3.68 -11.84
C THR A 399 1.20 -2.48 -11.39
N THR A 400 1.83 -1.51 -10.72
CA THR A 400 1.20 -0.24 -10.35
C THR A 400 0.65 0.42 -11.61
N PRO A 401 -0.67 0.67 -11.71
CA PRO A 401 -1.25 1.23 -12.92
C PRO A 401 -0.73 2.65 -13.18
N LYS A 402 -0.29 2.93 -14.41
CA LYS A 402 0.25 4.23 -14.81
C LYS A 402 -0.72 5.39 -14.63
N TRP A 403 -2.02 5.15 -14.79
CA TRP A 403 -3.07 6.15 -14.59
C TRP A 403 -3.28 6.52 -13.11
N SER A 404 -2.81 5.69 -12.17
CA SER A 404 -3.02 5.92 -10.74
C SER A 404 -2.18 7.11 -10.25
N THR A 405 -2.68 7.81 -9.23
CA THR A 405 -1.93 8.92 -8.61
C THR A 405 -0.53 8.49 -8.17
N ARG A 406 -0.39 7.27 -7.65
CA ARG A 406 0.91 6.72 -7.24
C ARG A 406 1.82 6.42 -8.43
N GLY A 407 1.27 5.82 -9.49
CA GLY A 407 2.01 5.57 -10.74
C GLY A 407 2.55 6.87 -11.34
N ARG A 408 1.69 7.89 -11.50
CA ARG A 408 2.12 9.22 -12.00
C ARG A 408 3.14 9.90 -11.09
N LEU A 409 2.97 9.81 -9.77
CA LEU A 409 3.93 10.36 -8.82
C LEU A 409 5.30 9.70 -8.98
N ARG A 410 5.34 8.37 -9.06
CA ARG A 410 6.56 7.56 -9.20
C ARG A 410 7.26 7.76 -10.55
N ASP A 411 6.49 7.75 -11.64
CA ASP A 411 7.00 7.69 -13.01
C ASP A 411 7.21 9.07 -13.64
N GLU A 412 6.48 10.11 -13.21
CA GLU A 412 6.54 11.46 -13.81
C GLU A 412 7.08 12.49 -12.81
N VAL A 413 6.47 12.61 -11.63
CA VAL A 413 6.75 13.72 -10.70
C VAL A 413 8.08 13.55 -9.97
N MET A 414 8.34 12.38 -9.40
CA MET A 414 9.58 12.13 -8.66
C MET A 414 10.83 12.25 -9.54
N PRO A 415 10.86 11.75 -10.80
CA PRO A 415 11.94 12.03 -11.73
C PRO A 415 12.11 13.51 -12.02
N LEU A 416 11.02 14.26 -12.25
CA LEU A 416 11.08 15.70 -12.48
C LEU A 416 11.63 16.46 -11.27
N LEU A 417 11.24 16.09 -10.05
CA LEU A 417 11.80 16.68 -8.83
C LEU A 417 13.30 16.43 -8.71
N ARG A 418 13.76 15.22 -9.09
CA ARG A 418 15.19 14.90 -9.12
C ARG A 418 15.95 15.65 -10.21
N ASP A 419 15.32 15.93 -11.34
CA ASP A 419 15.89 16.73 -12.42
C ASP A 419 16.08 18.20 -11.99
N VAL A 420 15.04 18.80 -11.40
CA VAL A 420 15.05 20.21 -10.98
C VAL A 420 15.94 20.46 -9.75
N TYR A 421 15.88 19.60 -8.74
CA TYR A 421 16.54 19.81 -7.44
C TYR A 421 17.75 18.90 -7.20
N GLY A 422 18.10 18.05 -8.18
CA GLY A 422 19.17 17.06 -8.09
C GLY A 422 18.77 15.79 -7.31
N ALA A 423 19.64 14.78 -7.39
CA ALA A 423 19.43 13.48 -6.75
C ALA A 423 19.33 13.54 -5.20
N GLY A 424 19.74 14.66 -4.59
CA GLY A 424 19.64 14.90 -3.15
C GLY A 424 18.22 15.16 -2.64
N CYS A 425 17.26 15.48 -3.52
CA CYS A 425 15.90 15.84 -3.10
C CYS A 425 15.19 14.71 -2.31
N GLY A 426 15.43 13.44 -2.66
CA GLY A 426 14.89 12.29 -1.94
C GLY A 426 15.36 12.23 -0.49
N ARG A 427 16.65 12.52 -0.23
CA ARG A 427 17.19 12.59 1.15
C ARG A 427 16.58 13.73 1.95
N ASN A 428 16.26 14.86 1.30
CA ASN A 428 15.60 15.98 1.98
C ASN A 428 14.15 15.63 2.35
N LEU A 429 13.41 14.97 1.46
CA LEU A 429 12.06 14.46 1.76
C LEU A 429 12.09 13.44 2.90
N GLU A 430 13.08 12.54 2.90
CA GLU A 430 13.29 11.59 4.00
C GLU A 430 13.56 12.30 5.33
N LYS A 431 14.43 13.33 5.32
CA LYS A 431 14.71 14.13 6.51
C LYS A 431 13.43 14.78 7.04
N ILE A 432 12.63 15.42 6.17
CA ILE A 432 11.36 16.05 6.57
C ILE A 432 10.39 15.03 7.15
N ALA A 433 10.29 13.84 6.53
CA ALA A 433 9.46 12.76 7.05
C ALA A 433 9.92 12.32 8.46
N ARG A 434 11.23 12.17 8.67
CA ARG A 434 11.81 11.81 9.97
C ARG A 434 11.59 12.90 11.03
N ASP A 435 11.78 14.16 10.67
CA ASP A 435 11.56 15.30 11.56
C ASP A 435 10.08 15.42 11.93
N SER A 436 9.17 15.18 10.98
CA SER A 436 7.71 15.07 11.20
C SER A 436 7.37 13.99 12.23
N ASP A 437 7.94 12.79 12.09
CA ASP A 437 7.70 11.68 13.03
C ASP A 437 8.26 11.98 14.42
N ALA A 438 9.48 12.53 14.51
CA ALA A 438 10.09 12.94 15.78
C ALA A 438 9.26 14.03 16.49
N LEU A 439 8.75 15.00 15.72
CA LEU A 439 7.87 16.05 16.23
C LEU A 439 6.53 15.47 16.72
N ARG A 440 5.97 14.49 16.00
CA ARG A 440 4.77 13.76 16.43
C ARG A 440 5.01 13.06 17.75
N ASP A 441 6.11 12.33 17.90
CA ASP A 441 6.42 11.61 19.14
C ASP A 441 6.62 12.58 20.32
N LEU A 442 7.27 13.72 20.07
CA LEU A 442 7.39 14.77 21.08
C LEU A 442 6.03 15.34 21.47
N ALA A 443 5.18 15.69 20.49
CA ALA A 443 3.85 16.22 20.74
C ALA A 443 2.94 15.19 21.42
N GLU A 444 3.07 13.91 21.08
CA GLU A 444 2.37 12.82 21.72
C GLU A 444 2.75 12.69 23.19
N ARG A 445 4.04 12.74 23.52
CA ARG A 445 4.54 12.67 24.91
C ARG A 445 4.19 13.89 25.75
N THR A 446 4.23 15.08 25.16
CA THR A 446 4.17 16.35 25.92
C THR A 446 2.81 17.02 25.88
N VAL A 447 2.00 16.78 24.84
CA VAL A 447 0.75 17.51 24.61
C VAL A 447 -0.43 16.54 24.54
N PHE A 448 -0.45 15.60 23.59
CA PHE A 448 -1.65 14.79 23.33
C PHE A 448 -1.83 13.64 24.33
N GLY A 449 -0.75 13.02 24.82
CA GLY A 449 -0.79 12.01 25.89
C GLY A 449 -1.35 12.57 27.20
N PRO A 450 -0.76 13.65 27.76
CA PRO A 450 -1.31 14.31 28.94
C PRO A 450 -2.76 14.79 28.74
N PHE A 451 -3.09 15.34 27.56
CA PHE A 451 -4.47 15.68 27.22
C PHE A 451 -5.40 14.47 27.29
N ARG A 452 -5.06 13.35 26.64
CA ARG A 452 -5.91 12.15 26.64
C ARG A 452 -6.13 11.64 28.06
N ASN A 453 -5.08 11.61 28.88
CA ASN A 453 -5.19 11.16 30.27
C ASN A 453 -6.09 12.06 31.14
N ALA A 454 -6.17 13.36 30.83
CA ALA A 454 -6.99 14.31 31.58
C ALA A 454 -8.42 14.48 31.02
N ALA A 455 -8.57 14.40 29.69
CA ALA A 455 -9.80 14.73 28.98
C ALA A 455 -10.64 13.49 28.64
N VAL A 456 -10.03 12.35 28.31
CA VAL A 456 -10.79 11.12 28.02
C VAL A 456 -11.31 10.56 29.34
N VAL A 457 -12.63 10.51 29.48
CA VAL A 457 -13.30 10.00 30.67
C VAL A 457 -13.27 8.46 30.64
N ASP A 458 -13.61 7.87 29.50
CA ASP A 458 -13.52 6.44 29.22
C ASP A 458 -13.76 6.16 27.73
N THR A 459 -13.43 4.93 27.34
CA THR A 459 -13.78 4.36 26.05
C THR A 459 -14.44 3.02 26.27
N GLY A 460 -15.74 2.95 25.97
CA GLY A 460 -16.56 1.76 26.12
C GLY A 460 -16.93 1.12 24.79
N LYS A 461 -17.86 0.16 24.85
CA LYS A 461 -18.38 -0.52 23.65
C LYS A 461 -19.16 0.42 22.72
N LEU A 462 -19.83 1.42 23.27
CA LEU A 462 -20.65 2.36 22.49
C LEU A 462 -19.86 3.53 21.90
N GLY A 463 -18.66 3.83 22.41
CA GLY A 463 -17.92 5.01 22.01
C GLY A 463 -16.90 5.50 23.03
N THR A 464 -16.48 6.76 22.86
CA THR A 464 -15.54 7.45 23.76
C THR A 464 -16.20 8.69 24.37
N ARG A 465 -16.09 8.86 25.69
CA ARG A 465 -16.47 10.08 26.41
C ARG A 465 -15.25 10.96 26.61
N LEU A 466 -15.36 12.23 26.21
CA LEU A 466 -14.26 13.19 26.25
C LEU A 466 -14.74 14.52 26.84
N ARG A 467 -14.10 14.98 27.91
CA ARG A 467 -14.30 16.30 28.49
C ARG A 467 -13.63 17.34 27.60
N ALA A 468 -14.44 18.11 26.87
CA ALA A 468 -13.95 19.16 25.99
C ALA A 468 -13.73 20.49 26.71
N ARG A 469 -14.51 20.75 27.77
CA ARG A 469 -14.38 21.92 28.63
C ARG A 469 -13.10 21.88 29.47
N GLY A 470 -12.43 23.01 29.60
CA GLY A 470 -11.06 23.15 30.09
C GLY A 470 -9.98 23.03 28.99
N PHE A 471 -10.38 22.73 27.74
CA PHE A 471 -9.48 22.57 26.59
C PHE A 471 -9.95 23.33 25.33
N GLU A 472 -11.02 24.11 25.42
CA GLU A 472 -11.65 24.85 24.32
C GLU A 472 -10.77 25.95 23.71
N ASP A 473 -9.85 26.50 24.50
CA ASP A 473 -8.90 27.54 24.08
C ASP A 473 -7.71 26.98 23.31
N ARG A 474 -7.57 25.64 23.24
CA ARG A 474 -6.59 25.02 22.36
C ARG A 474 -6.97 25.33 20.90
N GLY A 475 -5.95 25.64 20.08
CA GLY A 475 -6.15 26.01 18.68
C GLY A 475 -6.76 24.89 17.82
N SER A 476 -7.28 25.25 16.64
CA SER A 476 -7.92 24.30 15.71
C SER A 476 -6.99 23.13 15.35
N PHE A 477 -5.70 23.40 15.13
CA PHE A 477 -4.69 22.38 14.86
C PHE A 477 -4.63 21.29 15.94
N PHE A 478 -4.66 21.67 17.22
CA PHE A 478 -4.65 20.72 18.33
C PHE A 478 -5.87 19.80 18.26
N TRP A 479 -7.04 20.37 18.08
CA TRP A 479 -8.29 19.61 18.02
C TRP A 479 -8.41 18.77 16.76
N HIS A 480 -7.78 19.17 15.65
CA HIS A 480 -7.65 18.33 14.46
C HIS A 480 -6.89 17.05 14.73
N VAL A 481 -5.77 17.15 15.45
CA VAL A 481 -4.94 16.00 15.77
C VAL A 481 -5.62 15.14 16.84
N ALA A 482 -6.17 15.76 17.89
CA ALA A 482 -6.85 15.07 18.97
C ALA A 482 -8.10 14.31 18.49
N THR A 483 -8.96 14.94 17.68
CA THR A 483 -10.17 14.29 17.18
C THR A 483 -9.88 13.23 16.13
N ARG A 484 -8.78 13.36 15.36
CA ARG A 484 -8.32 12.32 14.44
C ARG A 484 -7.96 11.03 15.18
N ASP A 485 -7.16 11.12 16.25
CA ASP A 485 -6.73 9.92 16.98
C ASP A 485 -7.93 9.22 17.64
N LEU A 486 -8.88 10.00 18.16
CA LEU A 486 -10.16 9.50 18.65
C LEU A 486 -11.00 8.84 17.54
N ALA A 487 -11.12 9.48 16.37
CA ALA A 487 -11.84 8.93 15.22
C ALA A 487 -11.23 7.59 14.77
N HIS A 488 -9.90 7.52 14.65
CA HIS A 488 -9.18 6.28 14.30
C HIS A 488 -9.43 5.16 15.31
N GLY A 489 -9.42 5.47 16.62
CA GLY A 489 -9.74 4.49 17.67
C GLY A 489 -11.17 3.95 17.59
N LEU A 490 -12.10 4.74 17.05
CA LEU A 490 -13.49 4.37 16.82
C LEU A 490 -13.75 3.78 15.42
N GLY A 491 -12.71 3.63 14.59
CA GLY A 491 -12.85 3.10 13.22
C GLY A 491 -13.44 4.11 12.21
N VAL A 492 -13.48 5.40 12.55
CA VAL A 492 -13.97 6.48 11.69
C VAL A 492 -12.77 7.16 11.01
N GLY A 493 -12.89 7.46 9.71
CA GLY A 493 -11.87 8.27 9.03
C GLY A 493 -11.84 9.72 9.55
N ARG A 494 -10.71 10.42 9.39
CA ARG A 494 -10.47 11.82 9.80
C ARG A 494 -11.68 12.77 9.61
N LEU A 495 -11.88 13.67 10.59
CA LEU A 495 -12.80 14.81 10.51
C LEU A 495 -12.22 15.93 9.65
N GLY A 496 -13.07 16.53 8.82
CA GLY A 496 -12.73 17.75 8.08
C GLY A 496 -12.60 18.97 8.99
N GLU A 497 -12.01 20.04 8.45
CA GLU A 497 -11.80 21.33 9.14
C GLU A 497 -13.10 21.89 9.72
N GLY A 498 -14.11 22.11 8.87
CA GLY A 498 -15.40 22.64 9.31
C GLY A 498 -16.14 21.81 10.35
N ALA A 499 -15.90 20.49 10.41
CA ALA A 499 -16.52 19.63 11.44
C ALA A 499 -15.91 19.87 12.82
N VAL A 500 -14.58 19.99 12.89
CA VAL A 500 -13.88 20.32 14.13
C VAL A 500 -14.23 21.74 14.57
N ASP A 501 -14.28 22.68 13.65
CA ASP A 501 -14.66 24.07 13.96
C ASP A 501 -16.10 24.17 14.48
N LEU A 502 -17.04 23.42 13.88
CA LEU A 502 -18.41 23.33 14.37
C LEU A 502 -18.45 22.77 15.80
N PHE A 503 -17.72 21.69 16.06
CA PHE A 503 -17.60 21.10 17.39
C PHE A 503 -17.08 22.12 18.41
N LEU A 504 -15.97 22.79 18.12
CA LEU A 504 -15.37 23.79 19.01
C LEU A 504 -16.26 25.00 19.22
N THR A 505 -16.95 25.45 18.17
CA THR A 505 -17.92 26.54 18.28
C THR A 505 -19.04 26.19 19.28
N ARG A 506 -19.48 24.94 19.32
CA ARG A 506 -20.51 24.48 20.27
C ARG A 506 -20.00 24.35 21.69
N VAL A 507 -18.79 23.84 21.87
CA VAL A 507 -18.12 23.78 23.18
C VAL A 507 -17.95 25.20 23.75
N ARG A 508 -17.42 26.14 22.95
CA ARG A 508 -17.18 27.54 23.39
C ARG A 508 -18.45 28.32 23.69
N ARG A 509 -19.56 28.02 23.00
CA ARG A 509 -20.85 28.70 23.21
C ARG A 509 -21.72 28.06 24.29
N ASP A 510 -21.22 27.02 24.97
CA ASP A 510 -21.95 26.23 25.96
C ASP A 510 -23.35 25.80 25.46
N ARG A 511 -23.41 25.35 24.20
CA ARG A 511 -24.65 24.91 23.55
C ARG A 511 -24.69 23.39 23.49
N PRO A 512 -25.29 22.71 24.49
CA PRO A 512 -25.43 21.26 24.48
C PRO A 512 -26.32 20.81 23.32
N GLY A 513 -26.18 19.55 22.93
CA GLY A 513 -27.01 18.91 21.91
C GLY A 513 -26.25 18.01 20.95
N TRP A 514 -27.01 17.52 19.97
CA TRP A 514 -26.54 16.59 18.95
C TRP A 514 -25.77 17.29 17.84
N LEU A 515 -24.70 16.63 17.39
CA LEU A 515 -23.78 17.08 16.35
C LEU A 515 -23.49 15.92 15.40
N GLU A 516 -23.70 16.15 14.10
CA GLU A 516 -23.23 15.25 13.06
C GLU A 516 -21.92 15.82 12.50
N LEU A 517 -20.78 15.33 13.01
CA LEU A 517 -19.45 15.82 12.61
C LEU A 517 -19.02 15.23 11.26
N LYS A 518 -19.56 14.06 10.91
CA LYS A 518 -19.34 13.38 9.65
C LYS A 518 -20.55 12.52 9.36
N LYS A 519 -20.86 12.33 8.07
CA LYS A 519 -22.02 11.54 7.65
C LYS A 519 -22.04 10.16 8.33
N GLY A 520 -23.09 9.89 9.11
CA GLY A 520 -23.24 8.62 9.85
C GLY A 520 -22.38 8.49 11.11
N TRP A 521 -21.69 9.56 11.53
CA TRP A 521 -20.98 9.62 12.81
C TRP A 521 -21.57 10.70 13.71
N THR A 522 -22.27 10.24 14.74
CA THR A 522 -23.03 11.08 15.66
C THR A 522 -22.20 11.39 16.92
N THR A 523 -22.29 12.63 17.41
CA THR A 523 -21.71 13.10 18.66
C THR A 523 -22.75 13.86 19.48
N TYR A 524 -22.76 13.72 20.80
CA TYR A 524 -23.58 14.53 21.70
C TYR A 524 -22.70 15.34 22.63
N LEU A 525 -22.93 16.65 22.73
CA LEU A 525 -22.26 17.52 23.71
C LEU A 525 -23.22 17.78 24.87
N ASP A 526 -22.79 17.48 26.09
CA ASP A 526 -23.59 17.73 27.27
C ASP A 526 -23.37 19.13 27.88
N PRO A 527 -24.23 19.60 28.81
CA PRO A 527 -24.09 20.89 29.47
C PRO A 527 -22.86 21.01 30.38
N ARG A 528 -22.24 19.88 30.77
CA ARG A 528 -20.98 19.86 31.54
C ARG A 528 -19.77 20.04 30.60
N GLY A 529 -19.99 20.06 29.29
CA GLY A 529 -18.96 20.13 28.26
C GLY A 529 -18.26 18.79 28.01
N VAL A 530 -18.91 17.67 28.31
CA VAL A 530 -18.49 16.31 27.94
C VAL A 530 -19.12 15.94 26.61
N ALA A 531 -18.27 15.57 25.65
CA ALA A 531 -18.63 15.08 24.35
C ALA A 531 -18.66 13.54 24.33
N PHE A 532 -19.76 12.98 23.85
CA PHE A 532 -20.00 11.56 23.68
C PHE A 532 -19.85 11.23 22.20
N PHE A 533 -18.72 10.63 21.83
CA PHE A 533 -18.43 10.21 20.46
C PHE A 533 -18.82 8.75 20.26
N PHE A 534 -19.86 8.48 19.48
CA PHE A 534 -20.39 7.13 19.30
C PHE A 534 -19.62 6.34 18.23
N ARG A 535 -19.52 5.02 18.34
CA ARG A 535 -18.99 4.17 17.27
C ARG A 535 -19.93 4.17 16.05
N PRO A 536 -19.39 4.17 14.82
CA PRO A 536 -20.21 3.99 13.61
C PRO A 536 -20.72 2.54 13.53
N CYS A 537 -22.03 2.33 13.43
CA CYS A 537 -22.64 0.99 13.31
C CYS A 537 -23.13 0.76 11.86
N ARG A 538 -22.76 -0.37 11.23
CA ARG A 538 -23.08 -0.69 9.82
C ARG A 538 -24.58 -0.78 9.53
N SER A 539 -25.38 -1.14 10.53
CA SER A 539 -26.86 -1.22 10.45
C SER A 539 -27.55 0.12 10.21
N PHE A 540 -26.82 1.25 10.22
CA PHE A 540 -27.39 2.60 10.07
C PHE A 540 -27.47 3.13 8.64
N ARG A 541 -27.15 2.31 7.62
CA ARG A 541 -27.41 2.69 6.21
C ARG A 541 -28.88 2.49 5.84
N PHE A 542 -29.78 3.25 6.44
CA PHE A 542 -31.05 3.55 5.77
C PHE A 542 -30.90 4.87 5.00
N ARG A 543 -31.03 4.78 3.68
CA ARG A 543 -31.28 5.95 2.83
C ARG A 543 -32.45 6.70 3.49
N PHE A 544 -32.29 8.02 3.68
CA PHE A 544 -33.43 8.87 4.01
C PHE A 544 -34.53 8.59 2.96
N GLY A 545 -35.58 7.85 3.34
CA GLY A 545 -36.70 7.50 2.47
C GLY A 545 -37.16 6.04 2.41
N GLY A 546 -36.53 5.09 3.12
CA GLY A 546 -37.03 3.70 3.18
C GLY A 546 -37.09 3.15 4.61
N GLU A 547 -38.24 2.59 5.02
CA GLU A 547 -38.34 1.84 6.27
C GLU A 547 -37.84 0.40 6.06
N PRO A 548 -36.92 -0.11 6.91
CA PRO A 548 -36.65 -1.54 7.00
C PRO A 548 -37.92 -2.36 7.26
N PRO A 549 -37.97 -3.61 6.77
CA PRO A 549 -39.04 -4.53 7.13
C PRO A 549 -39.02 -4.81 8.65
N PRO A 550 -40.18 -4.97 9.30
CA PRO A 550 -40.21 -5.34 10.69
C PRO A 550 -39.73 -6.76 10.98
N GLU A 551 -38.97 -6.97 12.06
CA GLU A 551 -38.59 -8.31 12.53
C GLU A 551 -39.39 -8.68 13.80
N MET A 552 -40.10 -9.81 13.79
CA MET A 552 -40.92 -10.21 14.94
C MET A 552 -40.10 -11.03 15.96
N ILE A 553 -40.14 -10.65 17.25
CA ILE A 553 -39.52 -11.38 18.38
C ILE A 553 -40.63 -11.83 19.34
N ARG A 554 -40.60 -13.08 19.80
CA ARG A 554 -41.55 -13.61 20.80
C ARG A 554 -41.16 -13.18 22.22
N VAL A 555 -42.12 -13.12 23.14
CA VAL A 555 -41.84 -12.92 24.58
C VAL A 555 -41.03 -14.11 25.11
N GLY A 556 -39.94 -13.85 25.84
CA GLY A 556 -39.00 -14.88 26.31
C GLY A 556 -37.89 -15.24 25.30
N GLU A 557 -37.92 -14.67 24.09
CA GLU A 557 -36.94 -14.94 23.05
C GLU A 557 -35.74 -13.98 23.13
N ARG A 558 -34.54 -14.52 22.86
CA ARG A 558 -33.32 -13.73 22.63
C ARG A 558 -32.95 -13.81 21.15
N ARG A 559 -32.84 -12.66 20.49
CA ARG A 559 -32.51 -12.56 19.07
C ARG A 559 -31.44 -11.51 18.80
N ARG A 560 -30.62 -11.75 17.78
CA ARG A 560 -29.60 -10.82 17.30
C ARG A 560 -30.13 -10.00 16.13
N ILE A 561 -30.04 -8.68 16.25
CA ILE A 561 -30.45 -7.70 15.23
C ILE A 561 -29.25 -6.78 14.96
N GLY A 562 -28.52 -7.04 13.87
CA GLY A 562 -27.26 -6.35 13.58
C GLY A 562 -26.21 -6.54 14.69
N GLU A 563 -25.72 -5.42 15.24
CA GLU A 563 -24.75 -5.38 16.35
C GLU A 563 -25.41 -5.39 17.75
N TRP A 564 -26.72 -5.59 17.81
CA TRP A 564 -27.48 -5.65 19.06
C TRP A 564 -28.01 -7.05 19.29
N VAL A 565 -27.95 -7.48 20.55
CA VAL A 565 -28.68 -8.64 21.01
C VAL A 565 -29.85 -8.14 21.85
N VAL A 566 -31.05 -8.46 21.38
CA VAL A 566 -32.32 -8.08 22.00
C VAL A 566 -32.90 -9.30 22.69
N ALA A 567 -33.27 -9.19 23.96
CA ALA A 567 -33.94 -10.23 24.72
C ALA A 567 -35.21 -9.68 25.36
N THR A 568 -36.31 -10.42 25.25
CA THR A 568 -37.59 -10.08 25.85
C THR A 568 -37.88 -11.00 27.04
N MET A 569 -38.48 -10.49 28.10
CA MET A 569 -38.88 -11.27 29.28
C MET A 569 -40.24 -10.76 29.77
N GLU A 570 -41.10 -11.66 30.24
CA GLU A 570 -42.39 -11.30 30.84
C GLU A 570 -42.15 -10.73 32.25
N GLU A 571 -42.70 -9.56 32.53
CA GLU A 571 -42.76 -8.93 33.84
C GLU A 571 -44.22 -8.81 34.27
N GLY A 572 -44.52 -9.14 35.54
CA GLY A 572 -45.88 -9.04 36.08
C GLY A 572 -46.39 -7.59 36.16
N ASP A 573 -47.61 -7.41 36.69
CA ASP A 573 -48.35 -6.13 36.68
C ASP A 573 -47.65 -4.94 37.39
N SER A 574 -46.54 -5.14 38.10
CA SER A 574 -45.82 -4.07 38.80
C SER A 574 -44.74 -3.40 37.94
N VAL A 575 -45.13 -2.43 37.12
CA VAL A 575 -44.22 -1.65 36.25
C VAL A 575 -43.63 -0.41 36.96
N ASP A 576 -43.97 -0.20 38.24
CA ASP A 576 -43.72 1.07 38.94
C ASP A 576 -42.28 1.27 39.43
N HIS A 577 -41.37 0.32 39.18
CA HIS A 577 -40.02 0.28 39.75
C HIS A 577 -38.88 0.19 38.73
N PHE A 578 -38.92 0.98 37.66
CA PHE A 578 -37.75 1.16 36.79
C PHE A 578 -37.03 2.49 37.06
N GLU A 579 -35.74 2.41 37.37
CA GLU A 579 -34.89 3.58 37.48
C GLU A 579 -34.50 4.10 36.08
N PRO A 580 -34.80 5.37 35.78
CA PRO A 580 -34.39 6.02 34.55
C PRO A 580 -32.87 5.98 34.34
N LYS A 581 -32.41 5.40 33.22
CA LYS A 581 -30.98 5.39 32.85
C LYS A 581 -30.58 6.68 32.15
N THR A 582 -29.41 7.19 32.50
CA THR A 582 -28.75 8.34 31.88
C THR A 582 -27.84 7.92 30.72
N LEU A 583 -27.33 8.89 29.94
CA LEU A 583 -26.26 8.62 28.97
C LEU A 583 -24.99 8.04 29.62
N ASP A 584 -24.73 8.40 30.88
CA ASP A 584 -23.60 7.88 31.63
C ASP A 584 -23.79 6.37 31.96
N ASP A 585 -25.01 5.96 32.34
CA ASP A 585 -25.37 4.55 32.58
C ASP A 585 -25.33 3.72 31.30
N LEU A 586 -25.71 4.33 30.17
CA LEU A 586 -25.68 3.71 28.86
C LEU A 586 -24.23 3.39 28.43
N PHE A 587 -23.30 4.35 28.56
CA PHE A 587 -21.89 4.14 28.24
C PHE A 587 -21.20 3.14 29.17
N ALA A 588 -21.56 3.15 30.45
CA ALA A 588 -21.03 2.19 31.43
C ALA A 588 -21.50 0.76 31.16
N SER A 589 -22.78 0.57 30.85
CA SER A 589 -23.37 -0.77 30.72
C SER A 589 -23.32 -1.34 29.30
N GLY A 590 -23.30 -0.49 28.28
CA GLY A 590 -23.51 -0.88 26.88
C GLY A 590 -24.88 -1.52 26.64
N ARG A 591 -25.85 -1.28 27.54
CA ARG A 591 -27.17 -1.89 27.56
C ARG A 591 -28.24 -0.81 27.61
N VAL A 592 -29.28 -1.00 26.82
CA VAL A 592 -30.53 -0.24 26.91
C VAL A 592 -31.62 -1.19 27.36
N GLU A 593 -32.48 -0.74 28.27
CA GLU A 593 -33.60 -1.53 28.78
C GLU A 593 -34.88 -0.73 28.57
N TYR A 594 -35.92 -1.42 28.11
CA TYR A 594 -37.24 -0.88 27.84
C TYR A 594 -38.28 -1.74 28.54
N VAL A 595 -39.40 -1.14 28.90
CA VAL A 595 -40.58 -1.85 29.37
C VAL A 595 -41.75 -1.46 28.49
N LEU A 596 -42.45 -2.45 27.98
CA LEU A 596 -43.59 -2.29 27.09
C LEU A 596 -44.82 -2.82 27.80
N ARG A 597 -45.88 -2.01 27.88
CA ARG A 597 -47.18 -2.52 28.32
C ARG A 597 -47.88 -3.11 27.10
N VAL A 598 -48.22 -4.38 27.20
CA VAL A 598 -49.02 -5.07 26.20
C VAL A 598 -50.48 -4.97 26.66
N PRO A 599 -51.41 -4.45 25.84
CA PRO A 599 -52.83 -4.54 26.12
C PRO A 599 -53.27 -6.01 26.13
N ASP A 600 -54.01 -6.43 27.16
CA ASP A 600 -54.71 -7.70 27.13
C ASP A 600 -55.91 -7.53 26.17
N ASP A 601 -55.79 -7.95 24.91
CA ASP A 601 -56.95 -8.17 24.04
C ASP A 601 -57.42 -9.61 24.26
N ASP A 602 -58.69 -9.79 24.62
CA ASP A 602 -59.39 -11.01 25.07
C ASP A 602 -59.47 -12.18 24.05
N ASP A 603 -58.59 -12.25 23.04
CA ASP A 603 -58.54 -13.42 22.15
C ASP A 603 -57.40 -14.36 22.58
N ASP A 604 -57.79 -15.55 23.03
CA ASP A 604 -56.99 -16.72 23.43
C ASP A 604 -56.03 -17.23 22.32
N ASP A 605 -55.05 -16.43 21.91
CA ASP A 605 -53.90 -16.91 21.14
C ASP A 605 -52.62 -16.67 21.97
N GLU A 606 -52.06 -17.76 22.49
CA GLU A 606 -50.83 -17.90 23.30
C GLU A 606 -49.53 -17.30 22.69
N GLU A 607 -49.60 -16.44 21.67
CA GLU A 607 -48.42 -15.82 21.08
C GLU A 607 -48.58 -14.30 20.99
N THR A 608 -48.34 -13.60 22.10
CA THR A 608 -48.01 -12.17 22.05
C THR A 608 -46.72 -11.98 21.24
N ARG A 609 -46.85 -11.61 19.96
CA ARG A 609 -45.74 -11.38 19.03
C ARG A 609 -45.37 -9.90 19.04
N LEU A 610 -44.15 -9.56 19.48
CA LEU A 610 -43.64 -8.19 19.39
C LEU A 610 -43.05 -7.97 18.00
N VAL A 611 -43.66 -7.07 17.24
CA VAL A 611 -43.12 -6.63 15.96
C VAL A 611 -41.98 -5.63 16.23
N VAL A 612 -40.76 -6.13 16.42
CA VAL A 612 -39.56 -5.30 16.51
C VAL A 612 -39.24 -4.79 15.12
N THR A 613 -39.85 -3.67 14.77
CA THR A 613 -39.49 -3.01 13.53
C THR A 613 -38.00 -2.69 13.58
N THR A 614 -37.17 -3.28 12.72
CA THR A 614 -35.75 -2.93 12.64
C THR A 614 -35.54 -1.57 11.99
N THR A 615 -36.51 -0.66 12.13
CA THR A 615 -36.20 0.75 12.25
C THR A 615 -35.51 0.93 13.60
N LEU A 616 -34.21 0.62 13.65
CA LEU A 616 -33.25 1.47 14.36
C LEU A 616 -33.27 2.86 13.68
N ARG A 617 -34.44 3.53 13.63
CA ARG A 617 -34.59 4.93 13.24
C ARG A 617 -34.02 5.73 14.37
N LYS A 618 -32.70 5.86 14.33
CA LYS A 618 -31.92 6.67 15.28
C LYS A 618 -32.11 6.12 16.70
N TYR A 619 -31.18 6.34 17.61
CA TYR A 619 -31.44 7.34 18.65
C TYR A 619 -32.90 7.84 18.72
N PRO A 620 -33.54 7.86 19.90
CA PRO A 620 -34.88 8.43 20.06
C PRO A 620 -35.06 9.71 19.24
N PRO A 621 -36.22 9.99 18.62
CA PRO A 621 -36.40 11.23 17.88
C PRO A 621 -35.81 12.40 18.66
N LEU A 622 -35.13 13.35 18.00
CA LEU A 622 -34.35 14.43 18.66
C LEU A 622 -35.04 15.08 19.89
N ARG A 623 -36.39 15.09 19.92
CA ARG A 623 -37.24 15.52 21.06
C ARG A 623 -37.22 14.61 22.30
N SER A 624 -37.02 13.29 22.20
CA SER A 624 -36.95 12.38 23.34
C SER A 624 -35.53 12.18 23.90
N LEU A 625 -34.47 12.57 23.17
CA LEU A 625 -33.10 12.67 23.71
C LEU A 625 -32.79 14.01 24.38
N GLU A 626 -33.60 15.05 24.16
CA GLU A 626 -33.54 16.26 25.00
C GLU A 626 -33.75 15.92 26.48
N ALA A 627 -34.49 14.84 26.79
CA ALA A 627 -34.69 14.31 28.14
C ALA A 627 -33.51 13.49 28.70
N LEU A 628 -32.49 13.17 27.88
CA LEU A 628 -31.30 12.38 28.24
C LEU A 628 -30.04 13.23 28.53
N ALA A 629 -30.21 14.54 28.72
CA ALA A 629 -29.16 15.39 29.28
C ALA A 629 -28.59 14.76 30.58
N PRO A 630 -27.35 15.07 30.99
CA PRO A 630 -26.81 14.55 32.25
C PRO A 630 -27.69 14.97 33.42
N GLY A 631 -28.22 14.00 34.15
CA GLY A 631 -29.19 14.21 35.23
C GLY A 631 -30.66 14.21 34.77
N GLY A 632 -30.92 14.21 33.46
CA GLY A 632 -32.23 13.96 32.88
C GLY A 632 -32.63 12.50 33.09
N ARG A 633 -33.69 12.29 33.87
CA ARG A 633 -34.26 10.97 34.12
C ARG A 633 -35.26 10.64 33.02
N LEU A 634 -34.90 9.72 32.12
CA LEU A 634 -35.82 9.23 31.12
C LEU A 634 -36.72 8.12 31.68
N LYS A 635 -37.97 8.45 32.03
CA LYS A 635 -38.93 7.46 32.58
C LYS A 635 -39.41 6.45 31.53
N TYR A 636 -39.59 6.84 30.26
CA TYR A 636 -40.10 5.96 29.22
C TYR A 636 -39.62 6.37 27.82
N LEU A 637 -39.22 5.40 27.02
CA LEU A 637 -39.05 5.55 25.58
C LEU A 637 -39.73 4.37 24.90
N VAL A 638 -40.82 4.62 24.17
CA VAL A 638 -41.53 3.61 23.36
C VAL A 638 -41.58 4.15 21.92
N PRO A 639 -41.17 3.35 20.92
CA PRO A 639 -42.19 2.67 20.12
C PRO A 639 -41.82 1.21 19.77
N ILE A 640 -42.72 0.27 20.11
CA ILE A 640 -42.93 -0.95 19.31
C ILE A 640 -44.34 -0.81 18.74
N LEU A 641 -44.46 -0.70 17.42
CA LEU A 641 -45.75 -0.61 16.75
C LEU A 641 -46.38 -2.01 16.70
N ALA A 642 -47.48 -2.22 17.42
CA ALA A 642 -48.45 -3.23 17.04
C ALA A 642 -49.10 -2.83 15.69
N PRO A 643 -49.47 -3.79 14.81
CA PRO A 643 -50.08 -3.48 13.51
C PRO A 643 -51.32 -2.57 13.60
N ALA A 644 -52.01 -2.52 14.74
CA ALA A 644 -53.25 -1.77 14.92
C ALA A 644 -53.09 -0.31 15.43
N GLN A 645 -51.95 0.08 16.02
CA GLN A 645 -51.87 1.36 16.76
C GLN A 645 -51.36 2.58 15.96
N ALA A 646 -51.14 2.45 14.65
CA ALA A 646 -50.79 3.58 13.80
C ALA A 646 -51.94 4.61 13.63
N ALA A 647 -53.20 4.23 13.91
CA ALA A 647 -54.36 5.12 13.76
C ALA A 647 -54.75 5.89 15.05
N ALA A 648 -54.35 5.43 16.24
CA ALA A 648 -54.82 5.99 17.52
C ALA A 648 -53.89 7.05 18.14
N ALA A 649 -52.60 7.07 17.77
CA ALA A 649 -51.61 7.95 18.39
C ALA A 649 -51.75 9.46 18.03
N ALA A 650 -52.72 9.82 17.18
CA ALA A 650 -53.09 11.22 16.92
C ALA A 650 -54.20 11.75 17.85
N ALA A 651 -54.75 10.92 18.76
CA ALA A 651 -55.91 11.28 19.58
C ALA A 651 -55.72 10.92 21.06
N ALA A 652 -54.72 11.51 21.74
CA ALA A 652 -54.61 11.43 23.19
C ALA A 652 -55.12 12.72 23.86
N ARG A 653 -56.44 12.80 24.05
CA ARG A 653 -57.00 13.35 25.31
C ARG A 653 -56.88 12.25 26.36
N MET A 654 -56.52 12.65 27.58
CA MET A 654 -56.47 11.87 28.82
C MET A 654 -57.24 10.53 28.78
N TYR A 655 -56.54 9.42 28.97
CA TYR A 655 -57.16 8.15 29.33
C TYR A 655 -56.42 7.53 30.52
N VAL A 656 -57.18 7.21 31.57
CA VAL A 656 -56.76 6.48 32.76
C VAL A 656 -56.60 5.00 32.36
N PRO A 657 -55.51 4.29 32.72
CA PRO A 657 -55.30 2.94 32.22
C PRO A 657 -56.25 1.92 32.89
N PRO A 658 -56.66 0.86 32.18
CA PRO A 658 -57.24 -0.33 32.79
C PRO A 658 -56.22 -1.01 33.73
N LYS A 659 -56.72 -1.72 34.75
CA LYS A 659 -55.95 -2.28 35.88
C LYS A 659 -55.26 -3.63 35.61
N THR A 660 -55.30 -4.14 34.38
CA THR A 660 -54.66 -5.42 34.00
C THR A 660 -54.00 -5.21 32.65
N ALA A 661 -52.67 -5.18 32.63
CA ALA A 661 -51.88 -5.10 31.42
C ALA A 661 -50.52 -5.73 31.72
N ARG A 662 -50.19 -6.82 31.03
CA ARG A 662 -48.88 -7.47 31.19
C ARG A 662 -47.77 -6.57 30.67
N ALA A 663 -46.63 -6.58 31.37
CA ALA A 663 -45.45 -5.85 30.97
C ALA A 663 -44.43 -6.80 30.33
N VAL A 664 -43.78 -6.35 29.26
CA VAL A 664 -42.66 -7.08 28.66
C VAL A 664 -41.42 -6.22 28.80
N ARG A 665 -40.42 -6.76 29.49
CA ARG A 665 -39.08 -6.18 29.57
C ARG A 665 -38.33 -6.53 28.31
N VAL A 666 -37.83 -5.51 27.60
CA VAL A 666 -36.96 -5.68 26.44
C VAL A 666 -35.58 -5.13 26.78
N THR A 667 -34.59 -5.99 26.76
CA THR A 667 -33.19 -5.61 26.98
C THR A 667 -32.43 -5.70 25.67
N ALA A 668 -31.77 -4.60 25.29
CA ALA A 668 -30.91 -4.54 24.12
C ALA A 668 -29.47 -4.31 24.59
N ARG A 669 -28.57 -5.24 24.27
CA ARG A 669 -27.15 -5.10 24.57
C ARG A 669 -26.37 -4.91 23.28
N PHE A 670 -25.50 -3.90 23.27
CA PHE A 670 -24.55 -3.74 22.19
C PHE A 670 -23.47 -4.81 22.32
N GLU A 671 -23.46 -5.73 21.38
CA GLU A 671 -22.41 -6.71 21.24
C GLU A 671 -21.68 -6.34 19.96
N PRO A 672 -20.49 -5.69 20.06
CA PRO A 672 -19.68 -5.50 18.88
C PRO A 672 -19.50 -6.88 18.25
N GLU A 673 -19.50 -6.97 16.92
CA GLU A 673 -19.03 -8.17 16.27
C GLU A 673 -17.64 -8.50 16.85
N THR A 674 -17.58 -9.48 17.76
CA THR A 674 -16.48 -10.41 17.72
C THR A 674 -16.56 -10.92 16.31
N THR A 675 -15.61 -10.54 15.46
CA THR A 675 -15.43 -11.24 14.20
C THR A 675 -15.42 -12.71 14.55
N ASN A 676 -16.51 -13.41 14.22
CA ASN A 676 -16.62 -14.83 14.44
C ASN A 676 -15.57 -15.43 13.50
N THR A 677 -14.41 -15.71 14.08
CA THR A 677 -13.66 -16.92 13.74
C THR A 677 -14.66 -18.07 13.86
N ASN A 678 -14.98 -18.71 12.73
CA ASN A 678 -15.98 -19.78 12.55
C ASN A 678 -17.38 -19.26 12.17
N ASP A 679 -17.56 -18.94 10.89
CA ASP A 679 -18.35 -19.76 9.96
C ASP A 679 -17.99 -19.33 8.52
N CYS A 680 -17.72 -20.34 7.67
CA CYS A 680 -17.15 -20.33 6.31
C CYS A 680 -15.62 -20.37 6.21
#